data_AF-A0A2T0JUS6-F1
#
_entry.id   AF-A0A2T0JUS6-F1
#
_cell.length_a   1.000
_cell.length_b   1.000
_cell.length_c   1.000
_cell.angle_alpha   90.00
_cell.angle_beta   90.00
_cell.angle_gamma   90.00
#
_symmetry.space_group_name_H-M   'P 1'
#
loop_
_entity.id
_entity.type
_entity.pdbx_description
1 polymer ?
#
loop_
_entity_poly.entity_id
_entity_poly.type
_entity_poly.pdbx_seq_one_letter_code
_entity_poly.pdbx_strand_id
1 'polypeptide(L)'
;MTFEQQVDAATRRYHETSDDRAELDRRRAREGVGVTDTAEQVQARVDRLSRAGVVDADSLLRASAPAPGGDRLVLLERIIDQTSELQPANFLARGARAAATVGRIVAEGPEPRSPWGTGFLIAPSLLLTNNHVLPDAGAASSVLLEMNYENDLDNRPAAVTAYRLDPETLFVTDERLDYTVVAVAAGPGGAAPGDAFGWNRLVRGQGKIVIGEPVNVIGHPDGRRKEIAVRENSLLYQLDDFLQYGADTQPGSSGSPAFNDQWEVVALHHSAVPATDENGNWLSIDGGPADPERPDRIRWLANEGVRISVLLRDLLDRDLTDEQQRLITTMGPQALPSPSAPERAGWFGPGLRASGAAGASGVHLVFLHGRAQQGRDPVRLRSGWLAGLAAGLSRGSFAPVEAADVWFPYYGDVLAAAVPESLSGLTPAEVAIGHSTAVRATPAEMVAGHGLAAFATPAQSTTGHTTATFATPAGMTTGHATAAFTTPGDMTIGQATAAFATPVEESTRDLYAYLLEQAAARAGMPVPVTAGASREGFGDDLVRRARRALGWLAARSRLDEAVIATVFRDVAAYLDLPAVRERVLGAVLGCLPESGRMVLVGHSLGSVVAMDVISRLPSALNVEVLVTAGSPLGLDTVSDRLLTPAPRPARPVGSWVNAWTPADAVAIGCPLSDDWPQAVDVVTANADGRAHDIAEYLSDARVAQAIGTALR
;
A
#
# COMPACT_ATOMS: atom_id res chain seq x y z
N MET A 1 -1.62 30.95 6.37
CA MET A 1 -2.80 31.05 5.51
C MET A 1 -3.88 31.51 6.44
N THR A 2 -4.68 32.49 6.05
CA THR A 2 -5.83 32.91 6.85
C THR A 2 -6.86 31.79 6.91
N PHE A 3 -7.78 31.85 7.88
CA PHE A 3 -8.91 30.92 7.97
C PHE A 3 -9.69 30.84 6.64
N GLU A 4 -9.96 31.97 6.01
CA GLU A 4 -10.63 32.03 4.69
C GLU A 4 -9.83 31.29 3.60
N GLN A 5 -8.50 31.44 3.56
CA GLN A 5 -7.65 30.73 2.61
C GLN A 5 -7.68 29.20 2.83
N GLN A 6 -7.79 28.76 4.08
CA GLN A 6 -7.94 27.33 4.40
C GLN A 6 -9.29 26.79 3.93
N VAL A 7 -10.37 27.55 4.15
CA VAL A 7 -11.72 27.20 3.66
C VAL A 7 -11.74 27.13 2.14
N ASP A 8 -11.16 28.11 1.43
CA ASP A 8 -11.08 28.09 -0.03
C ASP A 8 -10.26 26.91 -0.55
N ALA A 9 -9.14 26.59 0.10
CA ALA A 9 -8.31 25.45 -0.27
C ALA A 9 -9.01 24.11 -0.06
N ALA A 10 -9.72 23.95 1.07
CA ALA A 10 -10.54 22.78 1.37
C ALA A 10 -11.70 22.66 0.38
N THR A 11 -12.37 23.78 0.05
CA THR A 11 -13.46 23.84 -0.93
C THR A 11 -12.99 23.43 -2.32
N ARG A 12 -11.83 23.92 -2.76
CA ARG A 12 -11.23 23.51 -4.04
C ARG A 12 -10.92 22.01 -4.07
N ARG A 13 -10.23 21.49 -3.05
CA ARG A 13 -9.93 20.04 -2.94
C ARG A 13 -11.20 19.21 -2.94
N TYR A 14 -12.25 19.67 -2.26
CA TYR A 14 -13.54 19.03 -2.26
C TYR A 14 -14.12 18.99 -3.68
N HIS A 15 -14.20 20.11 -4.39
CA HIS A 15 -14.73 20.15 -5.75
C HIS A 15 -13.89 19.31 -6.74
N GLU A 16 -12.56 19.33 -6.64
CA GLU A 16 -11.65 18.52 -7.48
C GLU A 16 -11.88 17.01 -7.35
N THR A 17 -12.38 16.56 -6.20
CA THR A 17 -12.65 15.15 -5.89
C THR A 17 -14.14 14.80 -6.03
N SER A 18 -14.95 15.69 -6.63
CA SER A 18 -16.40 15.50 -6.78
C SER A 18 -16.77 14.31 -7.66
N ASP A 19 -16.11 14.14 -8.81
CA ASP A 19 -16.35 13.01 -9.71
C ASP A 19 -15.94 11.68 -9.08
N ASP A 20 -14.80 11.67 -8.37
CA ASP A 20 -14.32 10.50 -7.62
C ASP A 20 -15.34 10.11 -6.55
N ARG A 21 -15.78 11.05 -5.70
CA ARG A 21 -16.80 10.78 -4.68
C ARG A 21 -18.13 10.32 -5.29
N ALA A 22 -18.57 10.93 -6.39
CA ALA A 22 -19.78 10.51 -7.08
C ALA A 22 -19.67 9.10 -7.67
N GLU A 23 -18.47 8.69 -8.12
CA GLU A 23 -18.22 7.31 -8.53
C GLU A 23 -18.20 6.37 -7.33
N LEU A 24 -17.60 6.76 -6.20
CA LEU A 24 -17.62 5.97 -4.96
C LEU A 24 -19.05 5.75 -4.46
N ASP A 25 -19.89 6.79 -4.45
CA ASP A 25 -21.30 6.68 -4.05
C ASP A 25 -22.10 5.79 -5.01
N ARG A 26 -21.86 5.94 -6.33
CA ARG A 26 -22.47 5.06 -7.35
C ARG A 26 -22.00 3.60 -7.17
N ARG A 27 -20.74 3.39 -6.84
CA ARG A 27 -20.18 2.06 -6.58
C ARG A 27 -20.79 1.43 -5.34
N ARG A 28 -20.86 2.15 -4.22
CA ARG A 28 -21.56 1.75 -3.00
C ARG A 28 -23.01 1.36 -3.27
N ALA A 29 -23.74 2.17 -4.04
CA ALA A 29 -25.13 1.90 -4.38
C ALA A 29 -25.32 0.67 -5.29
N ARG A 30 -24.37 0.37 -6.18
CA ARG A 30 -24.43 -0.80 -7.10
C ARG A 30 -23.98 -2.10 -6.44
N GLU A 31 -22.90 -2.05 -5.66
CA GLU A 31 -22.20 -3.23 -5.13
C GLU A 31 -22.68 -3.61 -3.71
N GLY A 32 -23.35 -2.70 -3.00
CA GLY A 32 -23.86 -2.95 -1.65
C GLY A 32 -22.75 -3.15 -0.62
N VAL A 33 -21.58 -2.57 -0.88
CA VAL A 33 -20.37 -2.65 -0.05
C VAL A 33 -20.04 -1.23 0.45
N GLY A 34 -19.91 -1.06 1.77
CA GLY A 34 -19.66 0.25 2.39
C GLY A 34 -18.23 0.80 2.25
N VAL A 35 -17.24 -0.08 2.07
CA VAL A 35 -15.81 0.26 2.01
C VAL A 35 -15.33 0.27 0.57
N THR A 36 -14.58 1.31 0.19
CA THR A 36 -14.19 1.56 -1.21
C THR A 36 -12.69 1.84 -1.38
N ASP A 37 -11.91 1.66 -0.31
CA ASP A 37 -10.45 1.83 -0.30
C ASP A 37 -9.71 0.70 -1.05
N THR A 38 -8.39 0.87 -1.24
CA THR A 38 -7.56 -0.17 -1.85
C THR A 38 -7.51 -1.42 -0.98
N ALA A 39 -7.24 -2.58 -1.60
CA ALA A 39 -7.11 -3.84 -0.88
C ALA A 39 -6.02 -3.79 0.21
N GLU A 40 -4.92 -3.03 0.02
CA GLU A 40 -3.92 -2.87 1.08
C GLU A 40 -4.43 -2.06 2.27
N GLN A 41 -5.22 -1.02 2.03
CA GLN A 41 -5.79 -0.19 3.09
C GLN A 41 -6.83 -0.96 3.89
N VAL A 42 -7.70 -1.72 3.20
CA VAL A 42 -8.67 -2.63 3.80
C VAL A 42 -7.97 -3.68 4.64
N GLN A 43 -6.92 -4.32 4.12
CA GLN A 43 -6.14 -5.31 4.87
C GLN A 43 -5.44 -4.68 6.09
N ALA A 44 -4.82 -3.51 5.93
CA ALA A 44 -4.17 -2.80 7.04
C ALA A 44 -5.17 -2.43 8.15
N ARG A 45 -6.41 -2.09 7.78
CA ARG A 45 -7.49 -1.82 8.71
C ARG A 45 -7.93 -3.09 9.45
N VAL A 46 -8.13 -4.20 8.76
CA VAL A 46 -8.47 -5.50 9.36
C VAL A 46 -7.37 -5.97 10.32
N ASP A 47 -6.10 -5.86 9.93
CA ASP A 47 -4.97 -6.21 10.80
C ASP A 47 -4.94 -5.37 12.08
N ARG A 48 -5.30 -4.08 11.97
CA ARG A 48 -5.37 -3.17 13.12
C ARG A 48 -6.53 -3.53 14.03
N LEU A 49 -7.73 -3.75 13.48
CA LEU A 49 -8.90 -4.17 14.26
C LEU A 49 -8.66 -5.51 14.96
N SER A 50 -7.95 -6.42 14.31
CA SER A 50 -7.52 -7.71 14.89
C SER A 50 -6.58 -7.50 16.09
N ARG A 51 -5.55 -6.67 15.95
CA ARG A 51 -4.64 -6.33 17.06
C ARG A 51 -5.35 -5.63 18.22
N ALA A 52 -6.39 -4.85 17.92
CA ALA A 52 -7.23 -4.19 18.90
C ALA A 52 -8.28 -5.13 19.55
N GLY A 53 -8.37 -6.39 19.08
CA GLY A 53 -9.35 -7.37 19.57
C GLY A 53 -10.81 -7.03 19.20
N VAL A 54 -11.02 -6.19 18.19
CA VAL A 54 -12.35 -5.75 17.74
C VAL A 54 -13.00 -6.78 16.82
N VAL A 55 -12.20 -7.41 15.95
CA VAL A 55 -12.66 -8.47 15.05
C VAL A 55 -12.40 -9.83 15.69
N ASP A 56 -13.41 -10.68 15.69
CA ASP A 56 -13.32 -12.03 16.23
C ASP A 56 -12.56 -12.99 15.27
N ALA A 57 -12.01 -14.07 15.84
CA ALA A 57 -11.24 -15.04 15.07
C ALA A 57 -12.07 -15.78 14.01
N ASP A 58 -13.38 -15.97 14.20
CA ASP A 58 -14.28 -16.67 13.26
C ASP A 58 -14.57 -15.80 12.03
N SER A 59 -14.75 -14.49 12.21
CA SER A 59 -14.88 -13.49 11.15
C SER A 59 -13.60 -13.42 10.32
N LEU A 60 -12.43 -13.41 10.96
CA LEU A 60 -11.15 -13.50 10.26
C LEU A 60 -10.99 -14.83 9.52
N LEU A 61 -11.42 -15.95 10.10
CA LEU A 61 -11.43 -17.26 9.45
C LEU A 61 -12.37 -17.28 8.24
N ARG A 62 -13.53 -16.63 8.30
CA ARG A 62 -14.46 -16.49 7.17
C ARG A 62 -13.92 -15.61 6.04
N ALA A 63 -13.24 -14.50 6.36
CA ALA A 63 -12.50 -13.72 5.35
C ALA A 63 -11.25 -14.42 4.82
N SER A 64 -10.70 -15.36 5.59
CA SER A 64 -9.57 -16.21 5.18
C SER A 64 -10.01 -17.45 4.41
N ALA A 65 -11.31 -17.80 4.40
CA ALA A 65 -11.85 -18.96 3.71
C ALA A 65 -12.14 -18.64 2.23
N PRO A 66 -11.85 -19.56 1.29
CA PRO A 66 -12.18 -19.38 -0.11
C PRO A 66 -13.71 -19.44 -0.29
N ALA A 67 -14.34 -18.30 -0.61
CA ALA A 67 -15.76 -18.28 -0.98
C ALA A 67 -15.93 -18.74 -2.43
N PRO A 68 -16.89 -19.63 -2.74
CA PRO A 68 -17.20 -19.99 -4.12
C PRO A 68 -17.74 -18.76 -4.86
N GLY A 69 -16.94 -18.21 -5.78
CA GLY A 69 -17.35 -17.10 -6.65
C GLY A 69 -17.46 -15.71 -5.99
N GLY A 70 -16.88 -15.51 -4.80
CA GLY A 70 -16.88 -14.21 -4.10
C GLY A 70 -15.48 -13.61 -3.97
N ASP A 71 -15.36 -12.32 -4.23
CA ASP A 71 -14.12 -11.56 -4.06
C ASP A 71 -13.76 -11.47 -2.55
N ARG A 72 -12.52 -11.84 -2.19
CA ARG A 72 -12.01 -11.77 -0.80
C ARG A 72 -12.08 -10.34 -0.26
N LEU A 73 -11.93 -9.35 -1.14
CA LEU A 73 -12.09 -7.96 -0.79
C LEU A 73 -13.51 -7.69 -0.26
N VAL A 74 -14.54 -8.21 -0.91
CA VAL A 74 -15.95 -8.09 -0.48
C VAL A 74 -16.19 -8.72 0.90
N LEU A 75 -15.46 -9.76 1.28
CA LEU A 75 -15.54 -10.34 2.64
C LEU A 75 -14.85 -9.48 3.70
N LEU A 76 -13.68 -8.90 3.40
CA LEU A 76 -12.98 -7.98 4.29
C LEU A 76 -13.75 -6.68 4.45
N GLU A 77 -14.31 -6.15 3.36
CA GLU A 77 -15.20 -5.02 3.35
C GLU A 77 -16.45 -5.32 4.17
N ARG A 78 -17.05 -6.52 4.07
CA ARG A 78 -18.16 -6.93 4.96
C ARG A 78 -17.78 -7.03 6.43
N ILE A 79 -16.53 -7.35 6.78
CA ILE A 79 -16.08 -7.36 8.19
C ILE A 79 -15.99 -5.93 8.72
N ILE A 80 -15.59 -5.00 7.88
CA ILE A 80 -15.53 -3.58 8.23
C ILE A 80 -16.94 -2.97 8.24
N ASP A 81 -17.77 -3.28 7.24
CA ASP A 81 -19.17 -2.84 7.09
C ASP A 81 -20.11 -3.47 8.12
N GLN A 82 -19.69 -4.57 8.76
CA GLN A 82 -20.33 -5.13 9.95
C GLN A 82 -20.13 -4.29 11.22
N THR A 83 -19.66 -3.03 11.13
CA THR A 83 -19.82 -2.06 12.22
C THR A 83 -21.30 -1.79 12.44
N SER A 84 -21.90 -2.66 13.25
CA SER A 84 -23.15 -2.40 13.91
C SER A 84 -23.09 -1.01 14.56
N GLU A 85 -24.18 -0.24 14.48
CA GLU A 85 -24.42 0.93 15.35
C GLU A 85 -24.26 0.59 16.85
N LEU A 86 -24.22 -0.71 17.19
CA LEU A 86 -23.93 -1.23 18.52
C LEU A 86 -22.43 -1.16 18.81
N GLN A 87 -22.05 -0.16 19.60
CA GLN A 87 -20.74 -0.09 20.22
C GLN A 87 -20.71 -0.85 21.56
N PRO A 88 -19.56 -1.47 21.95
CA PRO A 88 -19.43 -2.06 23.27
C PRO A 88 -19.63 -1.01 24.35
N ALA A 89 -20.21 -1.37 25.49
CA ALA A 89 -20.54 -0.40 26.55
C ALA A 89 -19.35 0.45 27.03
N ASN A 90 -18.12 -0.08 26.93
CA ASN A 90 -16.89 0.64 27.27
C ASN A 90 -16.47 1.71 26.22
N PHE A 91 -17.18 1.83 25.10
CA PHE A 91 -17.00 2.90 24.12
C PHE A 91 -17.14 4.27 24.78
N LEU A 92 -18.17 4.47 25.61
CA LEU A 92 -18.41 5.72 26.33
C LEU A 92 -17.28 6.04 27.32
N ALA A 93 -16.82 5.04 28.08
CA ALA A 93 -15.72 5.24 29.03
C ALA A 93 -14.38 5.55 28.34
N ARG A 94 -14.10 4.91 27.20
CA ARG A 94 -12.93 5.22 26.37
C ARG A 94 -13.04 6.62 25.74
N GLY A 95 -14.24 6.99 25.31
CA GLY A 95 -14.54 8.33 24.80
C GLY A 95 -14.38 9.42 25.85
N ALA A 96 -14.87 9.20 27.08
CA ALA A 96 -14.66 10.11 28.20
C ALA A 96 -13.17 10.32 28.49
N ARG A 97 -12.35 9.26 28.43
CA ARG A 97 -10.89 9.36 28.56
C ARG A 97 -10.26 10.19 27.44
N ALA A 98 -10.71 10.02 26.18
CA ALA A 98 -10.22 10.81 25.06
C ALA A 98 -10.67 12.28 25.14
N ALA A 99 -11.91 12.53 25.58
CA ALA A 99 -12.47 13.87 25.75
C ALA A 99 -11.78 14.64 26.87
N ALA A 100 -11.35 13.97 27.95
CA ALA A 100 -10.64 14.61 29.06
C ALA A 100 -9.37 15.35 28.62
N THR A 101 -8.73 14.92 27.53
CA THR A 101 -7.49 15.52 27.02
C THR A 101 -7.72 16.72 26.11
N VAL A 102 -8.97 17.04 25.78
CA VAL A 102 -9.36 18.14 24.89
C VAL A 102 -9.69 19.37 25.74
N GLY A 103 -9.19 20.54 25.32
CA GLY A 103 -9.40 21.80 25.99
C GLY A 103 -9.76 22.94 25.03
N ARG A 104 -10.30 24.00 25.61
CA ARG A 104 -10.68 25.22 24.90
C ARG A 104 -9.53 26.22 24.94
N ILE A 105 -9.19 26.80 23.80
CA ILE A 105 -8.17 27.86 23.70
C ILE A 105 -8.88 29.21 23.74
N VAL A 106 -8.49 30.08 24.66
CA VAL A 106 -9.12 31.39 24.89
C VAL A 106 -8.08 32.48 25.08
N ALA A 107 -8.42 33.72 24.76
CA ALA A 107 -7.53 34.87 25.05
C ALA A 107 -7.26 34.98 26.56
N GLU A 108 -6.01 35.27 26.93
CA GLU A 108 -5.67 35.64 28.31
C GLU A 108 -6.26 37.02 28.62
N GLY A 109 -7.02 37.13 29.72
CA GLY A 109 -7.73 38.35 30.05
C GLY A 109 -8.91 38.16 31.01
N PRO A 110 -9.67 39.24 31.27
CA PRO A 110 -10.88 39.20 32.09
C PRO A 110 -11.98 38.38 31.43
N GLU A 111 -12.87 37.82 32.25
CA GLU A 111 -14.08 37.12 31.77
C GLU A 111 -15.12 38.12 31.24
N PRO A 112 -15.92 37.77 30.21
CA PRO A 112 -15.87 36.51 29.45
C PRO A 112 -14.69 36.49 28.47
N ARG A 113 -13.89 35.41 28.49
CA ARG A 113 -12.75 35.28 27.58
C ARG A 113 -13.20 34.97 26.15
N SER A 114 -12.56 35.62 25.18
CA SER A 114 -12.81 35.37 23.76
C SER A 114 -12.26 33.99 23.38
N PRO A 115 -13.08 33.07 22.84
CA PRO A 115 -12.61 31.77 22.37
C PRO A 115 -11.85 31.91 21.04
N TRP A 116 -10.80 31.12 20.87
CA TRP A 116 -9.96 31.10 19.67
C TRP A 116 -10.06 29.76 18.94
N GLY A 117 -10.28 28.67 19.66
CA GLY A 117 -10.45 27.35 19.06
C GLY A 117 -10.35 26.22 20.08
N THR A 118 -10.07 25.03 19.56
CA THR A 118 -9.89 23.80 20.33
C THR A 118 -8.44 23.34 20.23
N GLY A 119 -7.93 22.69 21.27
CA GLY A 119 -6.69 21.95 21.21
C GLY A 119 -6.76 20.70 22.08
N PHE A 120 -5.82 19.78 21.90
CA PHE A 120 -5.77 18.57 22.70
C PHE A 120 -4.35 18.12 23.02
N LEU A 121 -4.18 17.51 24.18
CA LEU A 121 -2.88 17.03 24.64
C LEU A 121 -2.46 15.81 23.83
N ILE A 122 -1.23 15.84 23.31
CA ILE A 122 -0.59 14.74 22.55
C ILE A 122 0.58 14.11 23.30
N ALA A 123 1.02 14.76 24.38
CA ALA A 123 2.03 14.31 25.32
C ALA A 123 1.75 14.94 26.70
N PRO A 124 2.46 14.58 27.78
CA PRO A 124 2.26 15.14 29.11
C PRO A 124 2.19 16.68 29.15
N SER A 125 3.02 17.36 28.34
CA SER A 125 3.10 18.82 28.30
C SER A 125 3.02 19.39 26.88
N LEU A 126 2.47 18.66 25.90
CA LEU A 126 2.37 19.12 24.51
C LEU A 126 0.92 19.21 24.05
N LEU A 127 0.55 20.37 23.50
CA LEU A 127 -0.75 20.65 22.91
C LEU A 127 -0.63 20.63 21.37
N LEU A 128 -1.62 20.03 20.71
CA LEU A 128 -1.83 20.13 19.26
C LEU A 128 -3.10 20.93 18.96
N THR A 129 -3.00 21.86 18.00
CA THR A 129 -4.11 22.64 17.43
C THR A 129 -3.75 23.06 16.00
N ASN A 130 -4.53 23.96 15.37
CA ASN A 130 -4.22 24.47 14.02
C ASN A 130 -3.23 25.63 14.01
N ASN A 131 -2.54 25.82 12.89
CA ASN A 131 -1.73 27.01 12.64
C ASN A 131 -2.60 28.27 12.63
N HIS A 132 -3.77 28.25 11.98
CA HIS A 132 -4.62 29.44 11.98
C HIS A 132 -5.20 29.79 13.37
N VAL A 133 -5.22 28.85 14.32
CA VAL A 133 -5.58 29.12 15.73
C VAL A 133 -4.39 29.73 16.46
N LEU A 134 -3.19 29.15 16.32
CA LEU A 134 -1.94 29.64 16.91
C LEU A 134 -0.89 29.84 15.81
N PRO A 135 -0.90 30.99 15.10
CA PRO A 135 -0.06 31.20 13.91
C PRO A 135 1.40 31.43 14.24
N ASP A 136 1.69 31.96 15.44
CA ASP A 136 3.02 32.27 15.90
C ASP A 136 3.15 32.17 17.43
N ALA A 137 4.39 32.25 17.91
CA ALA A 137 4.71 32.17 19.33
C ALA A 137 4.11 33.33 20.16
N GLY A 138 3.92 34.51 19.55
CA GLY A 138 3.29 35.65 20.23
C GLY A 138 1.82 35.39 20.52
N ALA A 139 1.09 34.85 19.54
CA ALA A 139 -0.28 34.40 19.68
C ALA A 139 -0.38 33.31 20.78
N ALA A 140 0.50 32.31 20.75
CA ALA A 140 0.53 31.26 21.78
C ALA A 140 0.76 31.80 23.21
N SER A 141 1.62 32.81 23.37
CA SER A 141 1.84 33.46 24.68
C SER A 141 0.66 34.29 25.18
N SER A 142 -0.31 34.62 24.32
CA SER A 142 -1.44 35.50 24.64
C SER A 142 -2.74 34.74 24.97
N VAL A 143 -2.69 33.41 25.04
CA VAL A 143 -3.86 32.55 25.27
C VAL A 143 -3.68 31.63 26.46
N LEU A 144 -4.81 31.09 26.94
CA LEU A 144 -4.89 30.05 27.95
C LEU A 144 -5.54 28.80 27.35
N LEU A 145 -5.06 27.63 27.78
CA LEU A 145 -5.71 26.34 27.57
C LEU A 145 -6.61 26.04 28.77
N GLU A 146 -7.92 26.02 28.55
CA GLU A 146 -8.92 25.65 29.55
C GLU A 146 -9.30 24.17 29.43
N MET A 147 -8.81 23.38 30.37
CA MET A 147 -9.18 21.97 30.53
C MET A 147 -10.46 21.84 31.34
N ASN A 148 -11.22 20.78 31.06
CA ASN A 148 -12.48 20.46 31.75
C ASN A 148 -13.58 21.55 31.59
N TYR A 149 -13.55 22.32 30.50
CA TYR A 149 -14.60 23.28 30.15
C TYR A 149 -15.84 22.55 29.59
N GLU A 150 -16.52 21.81 30.45
CA GLU A 150 -17.65 20.94 30.10
C GLU A 150 -18.72 20.93 31.19
N ASN A 151 -19.78 20.14 30.99
CA ASN A 151 -20.77 19.86 32.03
C ASN A 151 -20.46 18.51 32.69
N ASP A 152 -20.63 18.43 34.00
CA ASP A 152 -20.52 17.20 34.77
C ASP A 152 -21.73 16.27 34.58
N LEU A 153 -21.74 15.14 35.30
CA LEU A 153 -22.80 14.13 35.24
C LEU A 153 -24.19 14.66 35.67
N ASP A 154 -24.23 15.75 36.43
CA ASP A 154 -25.46 16.41 36.88
C ASP A 154 -25.85 17.60 35.98
N ASN A 155 -25.20 17.72 34.81
CA ASN A 155 -25.36 18.82 33.86
C ASN A 155 -25.01 20.20 34.45
N ARG A 156 -24.07 20.25 35.39
CA ARG A 156 -23.54 21.50 35.96
C ARG A 156 -22.17 21.82 35.37
N PRO A 157 -21.79 23.10 35.27
CA PRO A 157 -20.42 23.48 34.92
C PRO A 157 -19.36 22.75 35.76
N ALA A 158 -18.49 22.01 35.09
CA ALA A 158 -17.35 21.38 35.75
C ALA A 158 -16.31 22.44 36.17
N ALA A 159 -15.44 22.07 37.11
CA ALA A 159 -14.33 22.92 37.54
C ALA A 159 -13.28 23.01 36.43
N VAL A 160 -13.08 24.23 35.92
CA VAL A 160 -12.15 24.53 34.83
C VAL A 160 -10.74 24.70 35.37
N THR A 161 -9.76 24.10 34.70
CA THR A 161 -8.33 24.32 35.01
C THR A 161 -7.67 25.00 33.82
N ALA A 162 -7.11 26.19 34.02
CA ALA A 162 -6.44 26.96 32.98
C ALA A 162 -4.92 26.79 33.05
N TYR A 163 -4.29 26.58 31.90
CA TYR A 163 -2.85 26.48 31.72
C TYR A 163 -2.35 27.54 30.75
N ARG A 164 -1.16 28.08 31.00
CA ARG A 164 -0.45 28.90 30.00
C ARG A 164 0.25 28.01 28.99
N LEU A 165 0.36 28.49 27.75
CA LEU A 165 1.24 27.88 26.77
C LEU A 165 2.67 28.40 26.98
N ASP A 166 3.64 27.60 26.57
CA ASP A 166 5.07 27.87 26.69
C ASP A 166 5.75 27.70 25.33
N PRO A 167 5.59 28.68 24.42
CA PRO A 167 6.19 28.60 23.10
C PRO A 167 7.71 28.78 23.11
N GLU A 168 8.30 29.26 24.21
CA GLU A 168 9.77 29.35 24.36
C GLU A 168 10.38 27.95 24.47
N THR A 169 9.73 27.05 25.21
CA THR A 169 10.16 25.66 25.36
C THR A 169 9.99 24.87 24.05
N LEU A 170 8.81 24.94 23.43
CA LEU A 170 8.57 24.31 22.12
C LEU A 170 7.43 25.04 21.40
N PHE A 171 7.69 25.45 20.16
CA PHE A 171 6.67 25.90 19.22
C PHE A 171 7.06 25.43 17.82
N VAL A 172 6.24 24.56 17.24
CA VAL A 172 6.41 24.05 15.88
C VAL A 172 5.10 24.26 15.14
N THR A 173 5.16 24.90 13.98
CA THR A 173 3.95 25.19 13.20
C THR A 173 4.18 24.96 11.72
N ASP A 174 3.13 24.56 11.02
CA ASP A 174 3.10 24.43 9.56
C ASP A 174 1.84 25.05 8.98
N GLU A 175 2.04 25.96 8.05
CA GLU A 175 0.96 26.68 7.37
C GLU A 175 0.22 25.82 6.35
N ARG A 176 0.93 24.90 5.68
CA ARG A 176 0.40 24.07 4.59
C ARG A 176 -0.49 22.95 5.11
N LEU A 177 -0.05 22.28 6.17
CA LEU A 177 -0.78 21.26 6.91
C LEU A 177 -1.60 21.84 8.07
N ASP A 178 -1.60 23.16 8.25
CA ASP A 178 -2.42 23.88 9.23
C ASP A 178 -2.39 23.30 10.65
N TYR A 179 -1.19 23.07 11.19
CA TYR A 179 -1.03 22.57 12.56
C TYR A 179 -0.01 23.38 13.36
N THR A 180 -0.21 23.40 14.68
CA THR A 180 0.73 23.93 15.66
C THR A 180 0.85 22.95 16.82
N VAL A 181 2.09 22.56 17.14
CA VAL A 181 2.46 21.88 18.38
C VAL A 181 3.17 22.88 19.29
N VAL A 182 2.69 23.02 20.51
CA VAL A 182 3.22 23.97 21.50
C VAL A 182 3.31 23.33 22.87
N ALA A 183 4.35 23.65 23.63
CA ALA A 183 4.45 23.20 25.02
C ALA A 183 3.42 23.92 25.91
N VAL A 184 3.02 23.25 26.98
CA VAL A 184 2.07 23.75 27.98
C VAL A 184 2.80 23.84 29.32
N ALA A 185 2.71 25.00 29.96
CA ALA A 185 3.31 25.23 31.25
C ALA A 185 2.72 24.29 32.31
N ALA A 186 3.54 23.90 33.29
CA ALA A 186 3.08 23.08 34.40
C ALA A 186 2.00 23.79 35.23
N GLY A 187 1.05 23.01 35.74
CA GLY A 187 -0.01 23.50 36.61
C GLY A 187 0.45 23.76 38.04
N PRO A 188 -0.48 24.11 38.95
CA PRO A 188 -0.21 24.27 40.37
C PRO A 188 0.50 23.03 40.96
N GLY A 189 1.64 23.23 41.62
CA GLY A 189 2.45 22.14 42.17
C GLY A 189 3.47 21.53 41.19
N GLY A 190 3.60 22.06 39.98
CA GLY A 190 4.61 21.65 39.00
C GLY A 190 4.26 20.41 38.18
N ALA A 191 3.02 19.90 38.29
CA ALA A 191 2.55 18.75 37.51
C ALA A 191 2.22 19.15 36.07
N ALA A 192 2.51 18.25 35.12
CA ALA A 192 2.14 18.46 33.73
C ALA A 192 0.62 18.29 33.55
N PRO A 193 -0.03 19.02 32.62
CA PRO A 193 -1.47 18.88 32.39
C PRO A 193 -1.87 17.43 32.05
N GLY A 194 -1.02 16.69 31.32
CA GLY A 194 -1.27 15.29 30.99
C GLY A 194 -1.19 14.33 32.17
N ASP A 195 -0.62 14.72 33.32
CA ASP A 195 -0.67 13.90 34.55
C ASP A 195 -2.09 13.90 35.14
N ALA A 196 -2.82 15.00 34.99
CA ALA A 196 -4.19 15.15 35.48
C ALA A 196 -5.24 14.68 34.46
N PHE A 197 -5.02 14.99 33.17
CA PHE A 197 -6.02 14.80 32.11
C PHE A 197 -5.69 13.65 31.15
N GLY A 198 -4.48 13.10 31.19
CA GLY A 198 -3.98 12.19 30.16
C GLY A 198 -3.67 12.91 28.85
N TRP A 199 -3.39 12.14 27.80
CA TRP A 199 -3.18 12.66 26.45
C TRP A 199 -3.55 11.63 25.39
N ASN A 200 -3.87 12.11 24.19
CA ASN A 200 -4.17 11.26 23.04
C ASN A 200 -2.88 10.67 22.47
N ARG A 201 -2.79 9.34 22.47
CA ARG A 201 -1.66 8.62 21.88
C ARG A 201 -1.80 8.63 20.36
N LEU A 202 -1.08 9.55 19.71
CA LEU A 202 -1.06 9.61 18.25
C LEU A 202 -0.42 8.35 17.67
N VAL A 203 -0.89 7.93 16.50
CA VAL A 203 -0.38 6.75 15.80
C VAL A 203 0.09 7.11 14.40
N ARG A 204 1.39 6.93 14.14
CA ARG A 204 2.02 7.20 12.83
C ARG A 204 1.55 6.22 11.75
N GLY A 205 1.35 4.95 12.12
CA GLY A 205 0.96 3.89 11.18
C GLY A 205 -0.35 4.16 10.44
N GLN A 206 -0.44 3.67 9.21
CA GLN A 206 -1.63 3.71 8.35
C GLN A 206 -2.72 2.72 8.80
N GLY A 207 -3.84 2.67 8.08
CA GLY A 207 -4.96 1.75 8.34
C GLY A 207 -5.75 2.07 9.60
N LYS A 208 -5.78 3.35 10.02
CA LYS A 208 -6.58 3.80 11.17
C LYS A 208 -8.07 3.87 10.86
N ILE A 209 -8.43 4.15 9.61
CA ILE A 209 -9.81 4.33 9.15
C ILE A 209 -9.85 4.06 7.65
N VAL A 210 -11.02 3.67 7.14
CA VAL A 210 -11.32 3.52 5.71
C VAL A 210 -12.62 4.27 5.39
N ILE A 211 -12.81 4.63 4.12
CA ILE A 211 -13.94 5.37 3.59
C ILE A 211 -15.24 4.66 3.95
N GLY A 212 -16.15 5.38 4.60
CA GLY A 212 -17.43 4.89 5.10
C GLY A 212 -17.46 4.64 6.61
N GLU A 213 -16.32 4.47 7.26
CA GLU A 213 -16.30 4.25 8.71
C GLU A 213 -16.67 5.52 9.49
N PRO A 214 -17.27 5.38 10.69
CA PRO A 214 -17.60 6.49 11.56
C PRO A 214 -16.41 7.35 11.98
N VAL A 215 -16.62 8.67 12.04
CA VAL A 215 -15.66 9.66 12.53
C VAL A 215 -16.26 10.40 13.73
N ASN A 216 -15.62 10.29 14.89
CA ASN A 216 -16.05 10.95 16.11
C ASN A 216 -15.24 12.24 16.33
N VAL A 217 -15.87 13.39 16.53
CA VAL A 217 -15.17 14.67 16.75
C VAL A 217 -15.50 15.21 18.13
N ILE A 218 -14.47 15.62 18.89
CA ILE A 218 -14.63 16.24 20.21
C ILE A 218 -14.04 17.64 20.18
N GLY A 219 -14.81 18.65 20.59
CA GLY A 219 -14.31 20.02 20.59
C GLY A 219 -15.20 21.04 21.27
N HIS A 220 -14.92 22.31 21.01
CA HIS A 220 -15.61 23.46 21.58
C HIS A 220 -16.28 24.31 20.48
N PRO A 221 -17.38 23.84 19.88
CA PRO A 221 -18.10 24.59 18.85
C PRO A 221 -18.58 25.95 19.39
N ASP A 222 -18.32 27.01 18.65
CA ASP A 222 -18.47 28.44 18.97
C ASP A 222 -17.85 28.83 20.32
N GLY A 223 -16.81 28.09 20.74
CA GLY A 223 -16.21 28.25 22.07
C GLY A 223 -17.13 27.83 23.22
N ARG A 224 -18.23 27.10 22.96
CA ARG A 224 -19.12 26.58 23.98
C ARG A 224 -18.45 25.49 24.82
N ARG A 225 -19.21 24.95 25.77
CA ARG A 225 -18.78 23.79 26.55
C ARG A 225 -18.51 22.62 25.60
N LYS A 226 -17.62 21.72 26.03
CA LYS A 226 -17.19 20.59 25.21
C LYS A 226 -18.38 19.79 24.72
N GLU A 227 -18.41 19.55 23.42
CA GLU A 227 -19.44 18.79 22.73
C GLU A 227 -18.77 17.66 21.94
N ILE A 228 -19.55 16.63 21.61
CA ILE A 228 -19.07 15.48 20.86
C ILE A 228 -20.05 15.12 19.75
N ALA A 229 -19.51 14.94 18.54
CA ALA A 229 -20.24 14.49 17.38
C ALA A 229 -19.90 13.02 17.10
N VAL A 230 -20.86 12.10 17.27
CA VAL A 230 -20.70 10.63 17.11
C VAL A 230 -21.77 9.98 16.23
N ARG A 231 -22.66 10.78 15.62
CA ARG A 231 -23.79 10.31 14.81
C ARG A 231 -23.75 10.99 13.47
N GLU A 232 -24.11 10.25 12.41
CA GLU A 232 -24.17 10.78 11.04
C GLU A 232 -22.82 11.35 10.55
N ASN A 233 -21.73 10.80 11.08
CA ASN A 233 -20.37 11.25 10.79
C ASN A 233 -19.56 10.09 10.24
N SER A 234 -19.22 10.10 8.96
CA SER A 234 -18.42 9.03 8.33
C SER A 234 -17.33 9.60 7.44
N LEU A 235 -16.24 8.86 7.25
CA LEU A 235 -15.22 9.22 6.28
C LEU A 235 -15.80 9.19 4.86
N LEU A 236 -15.74 10.32 4.16
CA LEU A 236 -16.26 10.47 2.80
C LEU A 236 -15.17 10.23 1.76
N TYR A 237 -13.96 10.75 2.00
CA TYR A 237 -12.84 10.63 1.08
C TYR A 237 -11.50 10.77 1.79
N GLN A 238 -10.48 10.10 1.25
CA GLN A 238 -9.11 10.20 1.74
C GLN A 238 -8.20 10.77 0.65
N LEU A 239 -7.61 11.93 0.92
CA LEU A 239 -6.55 12.53 0.11
C LEU A 239 -5.17 12.14 0.66
N ASP A 240 -4.12 12.52 -0.05
CA ASP A 240 -2.73 12.29 0.37
C ASP A 240 -2.42 12.91 1.75
N ASP A 241 -2.85 14.15 1.96
CA ASP A 241 -2.57 14.91 3.17
C ASP A 241 -3.80 15.08 4.10
N PHE A 242 -5.01 14.98 3.55
CA PHE A 242 -6.26 15.35 4.23
C PHE A 242 -7.28 14.20 4.22
N LEU A 243 -8.20 14.24 5.19
CA LEU A 243 -9.41 13.42 5.24
C LEU A 243 -10.62 14.33 5.11
N GLN A 244 -11.57 13.93 4.27
CA GLN A 244 -12.88 14.58 4.17
C GLN A 244 -13.93 13.67 4.81
N TYR A 245 -14.71 14.18 5.74
CA TYR A 245 -15.69 13.41 6.50
C TYR A 245 -16.96 14.22 6.74
N GLY A 246 -18.08 13.51 6.89
CA GLY A 246 -19.30 14.12 7.40
C GLY A 246 -19.11 14.42 8.89
N ALA A 247 -19.41 15.64 9.32
CA ALA A 247 -19.80 15.89 10.70
C ALA A 247 -20.59 17.19 10.86
N ASP A 248 -21.51 17.20 11.81
CA ASP A 248 -22.12 18.43 12.33
C ASP A 248 -21.08 19.18 13.18
N THR A 249 -20.19 19.94 12.53
CA THR A 249 -19.27 20.85 13.22
C THR A 249 -19.61 22.29 12.89
N GLN A 250 -19.69 23.10 13.93
CA GLN A 250 -19.87 24.56 13.85
C GLN A 250 -18.50 25.26 13.98
N PRO A 251 -18.40 26.57 13.66
CA PRO A 251 -17.19 27.37 13.91
C PRO A 251 -16.63 27.17 15.33
N GLY A 252 -15.35 27.42 15.58
CA GLY A 252 -14.72 27.14 16.89
C GLY A 252 -14.31 25.68 17.14
N SER A 253 -14.72 24.76 16.26
CA SER A 253 -14.23 23.38 16.22
C SER A 253 -12.81 23.23 15.66
N SER A 254 -12.21 24.31 15.11
CA SER A 254 -10.82 24.32 14.64
C SER A 254 -9.86 23.80 15.71
N GLY A 255 -9.05 22.81 15.34
CA GLY A 255 -8.07 22.17 16.20
C GLY A 255 -8.62 20.97 16.96
N SER A 256 -9.88 20.59 16.72
CA SER A 256 -10.49 19.41 17.33
C SER A 256 -9.88 18.11 16.79
N PRO A 257 -9.63 17.11 17.65
CA PRO A 257 -9.28 15.77 17.19
C PRO A 257 -10.50 15.07 16.60
N ALA A 258 -10.30 14.47 15.42
CA ALA A 258 -11.22 13.51 14.81
C ALA A 258 -10.72 12.09 15.09
N PHE A 259 -11.59 11.19 15.52
CA PHE A 259 -11.28 9.83 15.97
C PHE A 259 -12.02 8.77 15.16
N ASN A 260 -11.48 7.56 15.10
CA ASN A 260 -12.25 6.36 14.78
C ASN A 260 -12.97 5.81 16.03
N ASP A 261 -13.73 4.71 15.90
CA ASP A 261 -14.46 4.07 17.02
C ASP A 261 -13.56 3.44 18.11
N GLN A 262 -12.26 3.26 17.81
CA GLN A 262 -11.28 2.82 18.79
C GLN A 262 -10.71 3.99 19.61
N TRP A 263 -11.18 5.22 19.37
CA TRP A 263 -10.66 6.46 19.95
C TRP A 263 -9.19 6.72 19.60
N GLU A 264 -8.77 6.29 18.41
CA GLU A 264 -7.50 6.70 17.81
C GLU A 264 -7.70 7.97 16.99
N VAL A 265 -6.84 8.98 17.18
CA VAL A 265 -6.92 10.22 16.39
C VAL A 265 -6.54 9.92 14.93
N VAL A 266 -7.47 10.16 14.01
CA VAL A 266 -7.30 9.95 12.56
C VAL A 266 -6.93 11.24 11.84
N ALA A 267 -7.48 12.37 12.30
CA ALA A 267 -7.21 13.68 11.73
C ALA A 267 -7.28 14.82 12.77
N LEU A 268 -6.64 15.94 12.44
CA LEU A 268 -6.80 17.24 13.09
C LEU A 268 -7.82 18.06 12.28
N HIS A 269 -9.00 18.33 12.82
CA HIS A 269 -10.01 19.15 12.15
C HIS A 269 -9.49 20.58 11.95
N HIS A 270 -9.60 21.11 10.74
CA HIS A 270 -9.08 22.44 10.42
C HIS A 270 -10.01 23.29 9.55
N SER A 271 -10.95 22.67 8.83
CA SER A 271 -11.85 23.41 7.95
C SER A 271 -13.17 22.69 7.73
N ALA A 272 -14.20 23.46 7.41
CA ALA A 272 -15.47 23.00 6.90
C ALA A 272 -15.62 23.46 5.44
N VAL A 273 -16.28 22.65 4.63
CA VAL A 273 -16.50 22.88 3.21
C VAL A 273 -17.92 23.43 3.01
N PRO A 274 -18.10 24.71 2.63
CA PRO A 274 -19.40 25.28 2.36
C PRO A 274 -19.93 24.83 1.00
N ALA A 275 -21.26 24.79 0.87
CA ALA A 275 -21.90 24.73 -0.43
C ALA A 275 -21.72 26.08 -1.14
N THR A 276 -21.39 26.03 -2.44
CA THR A 276 -21.18 27.23 -3.25
C THR A 276 -22.12 27.26 -4.46
N ASP A 277 -22.47 28.45 -4.91
CA ASP A 277 -23.13 28.67 -6.21
C ASP A 277 -22.13 28.52 -7.39
N GLU A 278 -22.63 28.69 -8.62
CA GLU A 278 -21.81 28.61 -9.85
C GLU A 278 -20.69 29.67 -9.91
N ASN A 279 -20.80 30.75 -9.12
CA ASN A 279 -19.82 31.82 -9.05
C ASN A 279 -18.86 31.66 -7.86
N GLY A 280 -18.98 30.58 -7.07
CA GLY A 280 -18.17 30.32 -5.88
C GLY A 280 -18.66 31.03 -4.62
N ASN A 281 -19.82 31.70 -4.62
CA ASN A 281 -20.36 32.32 -3.42
C ASN A 281 -20.95 31.26 -2.50
N TRP A 282 -20.70 31.39 -1.20
CA TRP A 282 -21.23 30.47 -0.21
C TRP A 282 -22.76 30.54 -0.13
N LEU A 283 -23.39 29.40 0.12
CA LEU A 283 -24.83 29.26 0.21
C LEU A 283 -25.29 29.10 1.66
N SER A 284 -26.42 29.73 1.97
CA SER A 284 -27.17 29.50 3.19
C SER A 284 -27.92 28.15 3.12
N ILE A 285 -28.31 27.60 4.27
CA ILE A 285 -29.20 26.44 4.41
C ILE A 285 -30.52 26.63 3.64
N ASP A 286 -30.96 27.88 3.47
CA ASP A 286 -32.18 28.25 2.75
C ASP A 286 -31.97 28.34 1.22
N GLY A 287 -30.75 28.10 0.72
CA GLY A 287 -30.40 28.09 -0.71
C GLY A 287 -30.10 29.47 -1.31
N GLY A 288 -30.23 30.55 -0.55
CA GLY A 288 -29.78 31.89 -0.91
C GLY A 288 -28.29 32.13 -0.58
N PRO A 289 -27.74 33.33 -0.85
CA PRO A 289 -26.39 33.70 -0.47
C PRO A 289 -26.19 33.56 1.05
N ALA A 290 -25.04 33.03 1.46
CA ALA A 290 -24.65 32.99 2.86
C ALA A 290 -24.40 34.40 3.40
N ASP A 291 -24.82 34.61 4.64
CA ASP A 291 -24.45 35.78 5.43
C ASP A 291 -23.24 35.40 6.30
N PRO A 292 -22.06 36.01 6.09
CA PRO A 292 -20.85 35.71 6.87
C PRO A 292 -21.03 35.96 8.38
N GLU A 293 -21.94 36.86 8.77
CA GLU A 293 -22.25 37.15 10.18
C GLU A 293 -23.13 36.06 10.82
N ARG A 294 -23.62 35.11 10.02
CA ARG A 294 -24.51 34.01 10.42
C ARG A 294 -23.94 32.67 9.98
N PRO A 295 -22.77 32.26 10.52
CA PRO A 295 -22.12 31.03 10.11
C PRO A 295 -22.92 29.77 10.48
N ASP A 296 -23.83 29.88 11.46
CA ASP A 296 -24.84 28.87 11.82
C ASP A 296 -25.82 28.56 10.69
N ARG A 297 -25.95 29.48 9.72
CA ARG A 297 -26.85 29.37 8.57
C ARG A 297 -26.14 29.01 7.29
N ILE A 298 -24.80 28.87 7.29
CA ILE A 298 -24.07 28.40 6.12
C ILE A 298 -24.40 26.92 5.91
N ARG A 299 -24.67 26.54 4.67
CA ARG A 299 -24.87 25.14 4.29
C ARG A 299 -23.52 24.47 4.13
N TRP A 300 -23.06 23.78 5.16
CA TRP A 300 -21.83 22.98 5.12
C TRP A 300 -22.09 21.63 4.45
N LEU A 301 -21.16 21.20 3.58
CA LEU A 301 -21.23 19.95 2.83
C LEU A 301 -20.41 18.83 3.49
N ALA A 302 -19.25 19.18 4.03
CA ALA A 302 -18.31 18.24 4.62
C ALA A 302 -17.34 18.97 5.54
N ASN A 303 -16.56 18.21 6.30
CA ASN A 303 -15.40 18.71 7.02
C ASN A 303 -14.12 18.16 6.43
N GLU A 304 -13.03 18.88 6.66
CA GLU A 304 -11.69 18.47 6.31
C GLU A 304 -10.78 18.47 7.53
N GLY A 305 -9.92 17.46 7.61
CA GLY A 305 -8.93 17.34 8.67
C GLY A 305 -7.60 16.82 8.14
N VAL A 306 -6.52 17.30 8.73
CA VAL A 306 -5.16 16.91 8.35
C VAL A 306 -4.87 15.53 8.90
N ARG A 307 -4.36 14.63 8.04
CA ARG A 307 -4.07 13.25 8.44
C ARG A 307 -2.97 13.20 9.49
N ILE A 308 -3.25 12.55 10.64
CA ILE A 308 -2.27 12.42 11.74
C ILE A 308 -0.99 11.72 11.29
N SER A 309 -1.07 10.75 10.35
CA SER A 309 0.12 10.09 9.80
C SER A 309 1.04 11.04 9.02
N VAL A 310 0.48 12.06 8.37
CA VAL A 310 1.22 13.04 7.57
C VAL A 310 1.78 14.13 8.48
N LEU A 311 0.95 14.63 9.40
CA LEU A 311 1.35 15.59 10.43
C LEU A 311 2.53 15.05 11.25
N LEU A 312 2.43 13.81 11.75
CA LEU A 312 3.52 13.21 12.52
C LEU A 312 4.80 13.05 11.69
N ARG A 313 4.70 12.73 10.40
CA ARG A 313 5.88 12.65 9.52
C ARG A 313 6.56 14.02 9.43
N ASP A 314 5.78 15.04 9.10
CA ASP A 314 6.27 16.41 8.99
C ASP A 314 6.88 16.93 10.29
N LEU A 315 6.20 16.72 11.44
CA LEU A 315 6.69 17.12 12.77
C LEU A 315 8.02 16.46 13.13
N LEU A 316 8.17 15.16 12.81
CA LEU A 316 9.38 14.38 13.11
C LEU A 316 10.55 14.70 12.17
N ASP A 317 10.26 15.25 11.00
CA ASP A 317 11.26 15.68 10.02
C ASP A 317 11.76 17.13 10.30
N ARG A 318 11.25 17.81 11.33
CA ARG A 318 11.68 19.17 11.71
C ARG A 318 13.05 19.16 12.37
N ASP A 319 13.85 20.18 12.06
CA ASP A 319 15.10 20.46 12.76
C ASP A 319 14.82 21.01 14.16
N LEU A 320 14.95 20.14 15.17
CA LEU A 320 14.67 20.44 16.57
C LEU A 320 15.91 20.26 17.44
N THR A 321 15.99 21.01 18.53
CA THR A 321 17.06 20.81 19.52
C THR A 321 16.87 19.47 20.24
N ASP A 322 17.93 18.93 20.84
CA ASP A 322 17.85 17.68 21.60
C ASP A 322 16.81 17.74 22.73
N GLU A 323 16.60 18.91 23.32
CA GLU A 323 15.60 19.14 24.36
C GLU A 323 14.17 19.06 23.83
N GLN A 324 13.93 19.72 22.69
CA GLN A 324 12.65 19.67 21.98
C GLN A 324 12.35 18.24 21.48
N GLN A 325 13.36 17.52 20.99
CA GLN A 325 13.22 16.13 20.59
C GLN A 325 12.85 15.24 21.77
N ARG A 326 13.45 15.44 22.94
CA ARG A 326 13.07 14.72 24.17
C ARG A 326 11.60 14.96 24.52
N LEU A 327 11.11 16.20 24.42
CA LEU A 327 9.70 16.51 24.65
C LEU A 327 8.80 15.77 23.65
N ILE A 328 9.11 15.81 22.36
CA ILE A 328 8.37 15.08 21.32
C ILE A 328 8.33 13.56 21.59
N THR A 329 9.41 12.97 22.10
CA THR A 329 9.44 11.54 22.40
C THR A 329 8.45 11.10 23.48
N THR A 330 8.00 12.02 24.34
CA THR A 330 7.02 11.73 25.40
C THR A 330 5.61 11.43 24.87
N MET A 331 5.31 11.75 23.59
CA MET A 331 4.06 11.35 22.93
C MET A 331 3.83 9.84 23.01
N GLY A 332 4.93 9.06 22.92
CA GLY A 332 4.95 7.62 23.07
C GLY A 332 5.33 6.87 21.78
N PRO A 333 5.58 5.56 21.89
CA PRO A 333 6.25 4.78 20.84
C PRO A 333 5.44 4.58 19.55
N GLN A 334 4.12 4.80 19.60
CA GLN A 334 3.25 4.68 18.42
C GLN A 334 3.23 5.96 17.56
N ALA A 335 3.54 7.11 18.16
CA ALA A 335 3.62 8.40 17.49
C ALA A 335 4.98 8.59 16.82
N LEU A 336 6.02 8.07 17.48
CA LEU A 336 7.37 8.07 16.96
C LEU A 336 7.50 7.06 15.82
N PRO A 337 8.54 7.21 14.98
CA PRO A 337 9.00 6.06 14.22
C PRO A 337 9.25 4.99 15.28
N SER A 338 8.59 3.83 15.17
CA SER A 338 9.02 2.65 15.93
C SER A 338 10.53 2.60 15.78
N PRO A 339 11.34 2.50 16.86
CA PRO A 339 12.80 2.64 16.81
C PRO A 339 13.27 1.94 15.57
N SER A 340 13.52 2.75 14.57
CA SER A 340 13.60 2.23 13.23
C SER A 340 14.97 1.60 13.24
N ALA A 341 15.03 0.30 12.98
CA ALA A 341 15.97 -0.12 11.98
C ALA A 341 15.95 0.98 10.89
N PRO A 342 17.05 1.73 10.74
CA PRO A 342 17.07 3.14 10.34
C PRO A 342 16.19 3.45 9.12
N GLU A 343 15.42 4.54 9.18
CA GLU A 343 14.59 4.99 8.07
C GLU A 343 15.47 5.49 6.91
N ARG A 344 15.39 4.77 5.79
CA ARG A 344 15.59 5.22 4.39
C ARG A 344 16.56 6.40 4.16
N ALA A 345 17.85 6.17 4.41
CA ALA A 345 18.80 6.47 3.33
C ALA A 345 18.43 5.53 2.18
N GLY A 346 18.37 6.01 0.93
CA GLY A 346 18.17 5.12 -0.22
C GLY A 346 19.10 3.91 -0.08
N TRP A 347 18.54 2.74 0.26
CA TRP A 347 19.34 1.55 0.48
C TRP A 347 19.69 1.03 -0.90
N PHE A 348 20.78 1.55 -1.45
CA PHE A 348 21.51 0.94 -2.56
C PHE A 348 22.62 0.02 -2.01
N GLY A 349 22.38 -0.60 -0.85
CA GLY A 349 23.29 -1.58 -0.26
C GLY A 349 22.99 -3.01 -0.76
N PRO A 350 23.98 -3.91 -0.82
CA PRO A 350 23.79 -5.27 -1.33
C PRO A 350 22.95 -6.19 -0.41
N GLY A 351 22.53 -5.70 0.77
CA GLY A 351 21.75 -6.42 1.79
C GLY A 351 22.37 -6.37 3.18
N LEU A 352 21.70 -6.96 4.17
CA LEU A 352 22.15 -6.92 5.56
C LEU A 352 23.26 -7.94 5.80
N ARG A 353 24.41 -7.46 6.26
CA ARG A 353 25.51 -8.33 6.70
C ARG A 353 25.29 -8.78 8.15
N ALA A 354 25.82 -9.94 8.50
CA ALA A 354 25.91 -10.34 9.91
C ALA A 354 26.98 -9.49 10.61
N SER A 355 26.74 -9.09 11.86
CA SER A 355 27.68 -8.29 12.67
C SER A 355 28.66 -9.14 13.49
N GLY A 356 28.39 -10.44 13.63
CA GLY A 356 29.27 -11.41 14.28
C GLY A 356 30.16 -12.16 13.27
N ALA A 357 31.33 -12.63 13.72
CA ALA A 357 31.97 -13.78 13.07
C ALA A 357 30.96 -14.94 13.02
N ALA A 358 31.09 -15.89 12.08
CA ALA A 358 30.28 -17.10 12.10
C ALA A 358 30.19 -17.59 13.55
N GLY A 359 28.97 -17.86 14.05
CA GLY A 359 28.74 -18.17 15.46
C GLY A 359 29.61 -19.32 15.98
N ALA A 360 29.39 -19.83 17.19
CA ALA A 360 30.26 -20.82 17.82
C ALA A 360 30.66 -22.05 16.94
N SER A 361 29.90 -22.38 15.89
CA SER A 361 30.12 -23.46 14.91
C SER A 361 30.99 -23.12 13.68
N GLY A 362 31.26 -21.83 13.41
CA GLY A 362 31.96 -21.41 12.20
C GLY A 362 31.14 -21.52 10.90
N VAL A 363 29.81 -21.63 11.00
CA VAL A 363 28.86 -21.70 9.87
C VAL A 363 27.98 -20.45 9.83
N HIS A 364 27.88 -19.81 8.66
CA HIS A 364 27.04 -18.64 8.42
C HIS A 364 25.62 -19.03 7.98
N LEU A 365 24.58 -18.35 8.46
CA LEU A 365 23.23 -18.47 7.90
C LEU A 365 22.98 -17.35 6.89
N VAL A 366 22.56 -17.71 5.68
CA VAL A 366 22.28 -16.79 4.58
C VAL A 366 20.86 -17.01 4.05
N PHE A 367 20.07 -15.94 4.00
CA PHE A 367 18.72 -15.94 3.45
C PHE A 367 18.68 -15.15 2.13
N LEU A 368 18.35 -15.85 1.03
CA LEU A 368 18.12 -15.28 -0.28
C LEU A 368 16.61 -15.20 -0.55
N HIS A 369 16.07 -13.99 -0.42
CA HIS A 369 14.65 -13.73 -0.62
C HIS A 369 14.22 -13.95 -2.07
N GLY A 370 12.91 -14.05 -2.29
CA GLY A 370 12.30 -14.15 -3.63
C GLY A 370 11.92 -12.80 -4.23
N ARG A 371 11.10 -12.79 -5.28
CA ARG A 371 10.56 -11.56 -5.89
C ARG A 371 9.56 -10.82 -4.98
N ALA A 372 9.01 -9.71 -5.48
CA ALA A 372 7.96 -8.91 -4.84
C ALA A 372 8.35 -8.34 -3.46
N GLN A 373 9.66 -8.17 -3.22
CA GLN A 373 10.18 -7.59 -1.98
C GLN A 373 10.66 -6.15 -2.14
N GLN A 374 10.60 -5.58 -3.35
CA GLN A 374 11.05 -4.22 -3.61
C GLN A 374 10.34 -3.18 -2.74
N GLY A 375 11.08 -2.16 -2.32
CA GLY A 375 10.62 -1.10 -1.42
C GLY A 375 10.33 -1.55 0.02
N ARG A 376 10.46 -2.86 0.33
CA ARG A 376 10.29 -3.40 1.69
C ARG A 376 11.58 -3.30 2.48
N ASP A 377 11.43 -3.26 3.80
CA ASP A 377 12.57 -3.20 4.72
C ASP A 377 13.22 -4.59 4.88
N PRO A 378 14.50 -4.79 4.45
CA PRO A 378 15.19 -6.06 4.57
C PRO A 378 15.34 -6.52 6.03
N VAL A 379 15.34 -5.61 7.02
CA VAL A 379 15.42 -5.98 8.44
C VAL A 379 14.14 -6.67 8.88
N ARG A 380 12.98 -6.16 8.44
CA ARG A 380 11.68 -6.79 8.69
C ARG A 380 11.56 -8.13 7.98
N LEU A 381 12.01 -8.22 6.73
CA LEU A 381 11.99 -9.49 5.99
C LEU A 381 12.84 -10.56 6.67
N ARG A 382 14.09 -10.22 7.04
CA ARG A 382 14.97 -11.11 7.80
C ARG A 382 14.32 -11.54 9.12
N SER A 383 13.70 -10.63 9.84
CA SER A 383 13.01 -10.90 11.11
C SER A 383 11.80 -11.84 10.93
N GLY A 384 11.03 -11.67 9.85
CA GLY A 384 9.90 -12.56 9.54
C GLY A 384 10.34 -14.00 9.23
N TRP A 385 11.42 -14.16 8.46
CA TRP A 385 12.01 -15.48 8.18
C TRP A 385 12.54 -16.13 9.46
N LEU A 386 13.22 -15.35 10.30
CA LEU A 386 13.70 -15.80 11.60
C LEU A 386 12.58 -16.22 12.54
N ALA A 387 11.44 -15.53 12.54
CA ALA A 387 10.29 -15.94 13.32
C ALA A 387 9.76 -17.31 12.90
N GLY A 388 9.62 -17.56 11.59
CA GLY A 388 9.26 -18.87 11.05
C GLY A 388 10.28 -19.95 11.43
N LEU A 389 11.58 -19.66 11.23
CA LEU A 389 12.66 -20.57 11.60
C LEU A 389 12.68 -20.87 13.10
N ALA A 390 12.52 -19.86 13.97
CA ALA A 390 12.49 -20.03 15.42
C ALA A 390 11.32 -20.95 15.84
N ALA A 391 10.16 -20.82 15.21
CA ALA A 391 9.03 -21.72 15.43
C ALA A 391 9.40 -23.17 15.08
N GLY A 392 10.08 -23.40 13.95
CA GLY A 392 10.56 -24.73 13.56
C GLY A 392 11.66 -25.27 14.49
N LEU A 393 12.66 -24.45 14.83
CA LEU A 393 13.80 -24.81 15.69
C LEU A 393 13.35 -25.20 17.10
N SER A 394 12.34 -24.50 17.63
CA SER A 394 11.77 -24.79 18.95
C SER A 394 11.23 -26.22 19.05
N ARG A 395 10.65 -26.75 17.96
CA ARG A 395 10.14 -28.13 17.88
C ARG A 395 11.26 -29.17 17.86
N GLY A 396 12.46 -28.79 17.40
CA GLY A 396 13.66 -29.63 17.38
C GLY A 396 14.61 -29.43 18.57
N SER A 397 14.22 -28.64 19.59
CA SER A 397 15.09 -28.28 20.73
C SER A 397 16.42 -27.62 20.32
N PHE A 398 16.40 -26.81 19.27
CA PHE A 398 17.52 -25.94 18.88
C PHE A 398 17.33 -24.54 19.47
N ALA A 399 18.43 -23.85 19.77
CA ALA A 399 18.38 -22.45 20.19
C ALA A 399 17.91 -21.57 19.01
N PRO A 400 17.19 -20.47 19.28
CA PRO A 400 16.86 -19.49 18.24
C PRO A 400 18.14 -18.85 17.69
N VAL A 401 18.09 -18.42 16.43
CA VAL A 401 19.19 -17.72 15.77
C VAL A 401 18.96 -16.22 15.89
N GLU A 402 19.96 -15.50 16.37
CA GLU A 402 19.90 -14.04 16.50
C GLU A 402 19.97 -13.36 15.13
N ALA A 403 19.18 -12.31 14.93
CA ALA A 403 19.14 -11.61 13.65
C ALA A 403 20.49 -10.99 13.26
N ALA A 404 21.30 -10.63 14.25
CA ALA A 404 22.65 -10.11 14.07
C ALA A 404 23.60 -11.12 13.40
N ASP A 405 23.31 -12.42 13.46
CA ASP A 405 24.16 -13.49 12.94
C ASP A 405 23.73 -14.00 11.55
N VAL A 406 22.68 -13.40 10.98
CA VAL A 406 22.11 -13.81 9.69
C VAL A 406 22.40 -12.79 8.60
N TRP A 407 23.02 -13.28 7.52
CA TRP A 407 23.21 -12.54 6.29
C TRP A 407 21.91 -12.56 5.48
N PHE A 408 21.50 -11.39 4.98
CA PHE A 408 20.30 -11.22 4.17
C PHE A 408 20.64 -10.34 2.96
N PRO A 409 21.29 -10.91 1.92
CA PRO A 409 21.46 -10.23 0.64
C PRO A 409 20.10 -9.75 0.11
N TYR A 410 20.03 -8.49 -0.30
CA TYR A 410 18.78 -7.85 -0.71
C TYR A 410 18.91 -7.33 -2.14
N TYR A 411 18.31 -8.07 -3.07
CA TYR A 411 18.35 -7.77 -4.50
C TYR A 411 16.98 -7.31 -5.04
N GLY A 412 15.95 -7.16 -4.19
CA GLY A 412 14.57 -6.87 -4.60
C GLY A 412 14.45 -5.58 -5.41
N ASP A 413 15.05 -4.49 -4.92
CA ASP A 413 15.06 -3.19 -5.61
C ASP A 413 15.91 -3.24 -6.89
N VAL A 414 17.01 -4.01 -6.85
CA VAL A 414 17.90 -4.20 -8.01
C VAL A 414 17.18 -4.94 -9.13
N LEU A 415 16.44 -6.00 -8.81
CA LEU A 415 15.62 -6.72 -9.78
C LEU A 415 14.55 -5.80 -10.37
N ALA A 416 13.80 -5.08 -9.52
CA ALA A 416 12.75 -4.17 -9.98
C ALA A 416 13.28 -3.04 -10.88
N ALA A 417 14.42 -2.45 -10.55
CA ALA A 417 15.05 -1.42 -11.37
C ALA A 417 15.76 -1.97 -12.62
N ALA A 418 16.14 -3.25 -12.61
CA ALA A 418 16.84 -3.89 -13.71
C ALA A 418 15.90 -4.39 -14.81
N VAL A 419 14.69 -4.81 -14.44
CA VAL A 419 13.64 -5.23 -15.38
C VAL A 419 13.17 -3.98 -16.17
N PRO A 420 13.30 -3.96 -17.51
CA PRO A 420 12.94 -2.79 -18.31
C PRO A 420 11.49 -2.32 -18.07
N GLU A 421 11.26 -1.00 -18.10
CA GLU A 421 9.93 -0.41 -17.91
C GLU A 421 8.88 -0.96 -18.89
N SER A 422 9.32 -1.31 -20.10
CA SER A 422 8.49 -1.99 -21.10
C SER A 422 7.98 -3.36 -20.62
N LEU A 423 8.75 -4.11 -19.83
CA LEU A 423 8.31 -5.35 -19.18
C LEU A 423 7.52 -5.10 -17.88
N SER A 424 7.60 -3.87 -17.35
CA SER A 424 6.90 -3.42 -16.14
C SER A 424 5.51 -2.83 -16.43
N GLY A 425 5.13 -2.68 -17.70
CA GLY A 425 3.91 -2.03 -18.17
C GLY A 425 2.62 -2.68 -17.66
N LEU A 426 2.20 -2.29 -16.46
CA LEU A 426 0.97 -1.55 -16.17
C LEU A 426 0.99 -1.17 -14.68
N THR A 427 0.71 0.10 -14.40
CA THR A 427 0.37 0.53 -13.04
C THR A 427 -1.02 0.01 -12.68
N PRO A 428 -1.35 -0.26 -11.39
CA PRO A 428 -2.72 -0.59 -10.98
C PRO A 428 -3.77 0.47 -11.36
N ALA A 429 -3.34 1.71 -11.63
CA ALA A 429 -4.20 2.83 -11.99
C ALA A 429 -4.77 2.74 -13.42
N GLU A 430 -4.13 2.01 -14.34
CA GLU A 430 -4.55 1.94 -15.75
C GLU A 430 -5.47 0.75 -16.05
N VAL A 431 -5.80 -0.07 -15.05
CA VAL A 431 -6.73 -1.21 -15.16
C VAL A 431 -8.18 -0.82 -14.81
N ALA A 432 -8.42 0.40 -14.32
CA ALA A 432 -9.76 0.84 -13.91
C ALA A 432 -10.56 1.61 -15.00
N ILE A 433 -9.95 2.07 -16.08
CA ILE A 433 -10.67 2.79 -17.16
C ILE A 433 -10.77 1.90 -18.40
N GLY A 434 -11.79 1.04 -18.42
CA GLY A 434 -11.99 0.12 -19.53
C GLY A 434 -13.32 -0.62 -19.53
N HIS A 435 -14.40 -0.06 -18.97
CA HIS A 435 -15.74 -0.56 -19.25
C HIS A 435 -16.29 0.11 -20.51
N SER A 436 -16.40 -0.71 -21.55
CA SER A 436 -17.07 -0.45 -22.82
C SER A 436 -18.49 0.08 -22.60
N THR A 437 -18.72 1.37 -22.88
CA THR A 437 -20.05 1.86 -23.22
C THR A 437 -20.28 1.64 -24.71
N ALA A 438 -20.95 0.54 -25.03
CA ALA A 438 -21.56 0.37 -26.34
C ALA A 438 -22.73 1.37 -26.50
N VAL A 439 -22.43 2.60 -26.93
CA VAL A 439 -23.44 3.51 -27.46
C VAL A 439 -23.76 3.08 -28.89
N ARG A 440 -24.95 2.50 -29.06
CA ARG A 440 -25.55 2.20 -30.35
C ARG A 440 -25.92 3.51 -31.05
N ALA A 441 -25.01 4.07 -31.84
CA ALA A 441 -25.30 5.21 -32.71
C ALA A 441 -26.03 4.75 -33.98
N THR A 442 -27.31 5.10 -34.08
CA THR A 442 -28.02 5.23 -35.35
C THR A 442 -27.47 6.43 -36.12
N PRO A 443 -27.36 6.39 -37.47
CA PRO A 443 -26.81 7.50 -38.22
C PRO A 443 -27.85 8.61 -38.38
N ALA A 444 -27.66 9.72 -37.68
CA ALA A 444 -28.31 11.00 -37.97
C ALA A 444 -27.35 12.16 -37.65
N GLU A 445 -26.89 12.79 -38.74
CA GLU A 445 -26.61 14.22 -38.90
C GLU A 445 -25.42 14.88 -38.21
N MET A 446 -24.49 15.28 -39.10
CA MET A 446 -23.50 16.34 -38.96
C MET A 446 -24.15 17.74 -38.85
N VAL A 447 -23.58 18.54 -37.94
CA VAL A 447 -23.30 19.99 -38.05
C VAL A 447 -24.47 20.98 -38.01
N ALA A 448 -24.45 21.83 -36.97
CA ALA A 448 -24.94 23.20 -37.04
C ALA A 448 -23.86 24.16 -36.50
N GLY A 449 -23.09 24.73 -37.42
CA GLY A 449 -22.42 26.03 -37.25
C GLY A 449 -23.29 27.11 -37.87
N HIS A 450 -23.43 28.23 -37.17
CA HIS A 450 -24.16 29.41 -37.62
C HIS A 450 -23.60 29.99 -38.93
N GLY A 451 -24.47 30.38 -39.88
CA GLY A 451 -24.09 31.21 -41.02
C GLY A 451 -25.09 31.26 -42.18
N LEU A 452 -26.06 32.18 -42.09
CA LEU A 452 -26.71 32.95 -43.18
C LEU A 452 -27.19 32.28 -44.50
N ALA A 453 -28.52 32.26 -44.63
CA ALA A 453 -29.35 32.64 -45.80
C ALA A 453 -29.01 32.14 -47.23
N ALA A 454 -29.91 31.34 -47.83
CA ALA A 454 -30.80 31.77 -48.94
C ALA A 454 -31.52 30.56 -49.60
N PHE A 455 -32.73 30.83 -50.09
CA PHE A 455 -33.70 29.93 -50.74
C PHE A 455 -33.20 29.24 -52.02
N ALA A 456 -33.56 27.97 -52.25
CA ALA A 456 -34.36 27.46 -53.40
C ALA A 456 -34.22 25.92 -53.62
N THR A 457 -35.34 25.31 -54.02
CA THR A 457 -35.67 23.89 -54.27
C THR A 457 -35.10 23.26 -55.56
N PRO A 458 -35.25 21.93 -55.80
CA PRO A 458 -34.23 21.06 -56.42
C PRO A 458 -34.56 20.51 -57.83
N ALA A 459 -33.57 19.85 -58.47
CA ALA A 459 -33.77 18.84 -59.53
C ALA A 459 -32.59 17.84 -59.58
N GLN A 460 -32.85 16.56 -59.34
CA GLN A 460 -32.83 15.42 -60.30
C GLN A 460 -31.46 14.87 -60.74
N SER A 461 -31.25 13.59 -60.36
CA SER A 461 -30.82 12.40 -61.15
C SER A 461 -29.62 12.52 -62.12
N THR A 462 -28.77 11.52 -62.36
CA THR A 462 -29.05 10.10 -62.65
C THR A 462 -27.70 9.40 -62.92
N THR A 463 -27.60 8.08 -62.69
CA THR A 463 -26.83 7.04 -63.44
C THR A 463 -25.30 7.20 -63.64
N GLY A 464 -24.44 6.19 -63.61
CA GLY A 464 -24.63 4.75 -63.60
C GLY A 464 -23.27 4.03 -63.80
N HIS A 465 -23.15 2.87 -63.18
CA HIS A 465 -22.67 1.60 -63.75
C HIS A 465 -21.24 1.41 -64.30
N THR A 466 -20.50 0.57 -63.54
CA THR A 466 -19.75 -0.66 -63.95
C THR A 466 -18.62 -0.58 -64.99
N THR A 467 -17.42 -1.07 -64.67
CA THR A 467 -16.93 -2.46 -64.85
C THR A 467 -15.41 -2.53 -64.63
N ALA A 468 -14.92 -3.63 -64.02
CA ALA A 468 -13.51 -3.91 -63.74
C ALA A 468 -12.81 -4.65 -64.90
N THR A 469 -11.49 -4.48 -65.05
CA THR A 469 -10.61 -5.46 -65.71
C THR A 469 -9.17 -5.34 -65.18
N PHE A 470 -8.56 -6.50 -64.88
CA PHE A 470 -7.17 -6.70 -64.44
C PHE A 470 -6.17 -6.70 -65.61
N ALA A 471 -4.96 -6.17 -65.40
CA ALA A 471 -3.72 -6.60 -66.04
C ALA A 471 -2.46 -6.07 -65.29
N THR A 472 -1.53 -6.97 -64.98
CA THR A 472 -0.12 -6.74 -64.56
C THR A 472 0.81 -7.11 -65.74
N PRO A 473 2.16 -7.07 -65.64
CA PRO A 473 3.11 -6.08 -65.11
C PRO A 473 4.29 -5.81 -66.09
N ALA A 474 5.09 -4.74 -65.95
CA ALA A 474 6.47 -4.68 -66.48
C ALA A 474 7.30 -3.47 -66.00
N GLY A 475 8.56 -3.73 -65.62
CA GLY A 475 9.73 -2.95 -66.07
C GLY A 475 10.39 -1.95 -65.10
N MET A 476 11.60 -2.32 -64.62
CA MET A 476 12.90 -1.59 -64.77
C MET A 476 12.94 -0.07 -64.55
N THR A 477 13.91 0.61 -63.92
CA THR A 477 15.19 0.36 -63.22
C THR A 477 15.74 1.75 -62.80
N THR A 478 16.68 1.76 -61.84
CA THR A 478 17.75 2.76 -61.56
C THR A 478 17.45 4.15 -60.96
N GLY A 479 18.19 4.49 -59.90
CA GLY A 479 18.59 5.88 -59.58
C GLY A 479 18.65 6.24 -58.09
N HIS A 480 19.83 6.16 -57.47
CA HIS A 480 20.13 6.68 -56.13
C HIS A 480 20.07 8.22 -56.05
N ALA A 481 19.55 8.79 -54.96
CA ALA A 481 20.20 9.85 -54.14
C ALA A 481 19.33 10.39 -52.97
N THR A 482 19.84 10.18 -51.75
CA THR A 482 19.84 11.05 -50.55
C THR A 482 18.60 11.85 -50.07
N ALA A 483 18.09 11.40 -48.92
CA ALA A 483 17.75 12.14 -47.69
C ALA A 483 16.96 13.47 -47.75
N ALA A 484 15.71 13.43 -47.27
CA ALA A 484 15.10 14.49 -46.46
C ALA A 484 14.00 13.88 -45.56
N PHE A 485 13.92 14.38 -44.32
CA PHE A 485 13.07 13.91 -43.22
C PHE A 485 11.66 14.55 -43.25
N THR A 486 10.73 13.96 -42.47
CA THR A 486 9.34 14.37 -42.11
C THR A 486 8.26 14.14 -43.19
N THR A 487 7.11 13.48 -42.97
CA THR A 487 6.32 13.16 -41.76
C THR A 487 5.39 11.97 -42.10
N PRO A 488 5.04 11.04 -41.18
CA PRO A 488 3.94 10.09 -41.42
C PRO A 488 2.62 10.63 -40.83
N GLY A 489 1.60 10.72 -41.69
CA GLY A 489 0.18 10.79 -41.30
C GLY A 489 -0.54 9.52 -41.77
N ASP A 490 -1.20 8.87 -40.81
CA ASP A 490 -2.27 7.86 -40.87
C ASP A 490 -2.12 6.59 -41.71
N MET A 491 -2.14 5.43 -41.03
CA MET A 491 -3.28 4.49 -41.13
C MET A 491 -3.27 3.42 -40.01
N THR A 492 -4.44 3.32 -39.40
CA THR A 492 -5.00 2.40 -38.40
C THR A 492 -4.74 0.90 -38.61
N ILE A 493 -4.42 0.18 -37.52
CA ILE A 493 -4.93 -1.18 -37.25
C ILE A 493 -5.31 -1.26 -35.77
N GLY A 494 -6.61 -1.37 -35.51
CA GLY A 494 -7.13 -1.73 -34.20
C GLY A 494 -7.13 -3.24 -34.02
N GLN A 495 -6.51 -3.72 -32.95
CA GLN A 495 -6.87 -4.95 -32.26
C GLN A 495 -6.57 -4.75 -30.77
N ALA A 496 -7.62 -4.58 -29.97
CA ALA A 496 -7.52 -4.53 -28.51
C ALA A 496 -7.50 -5.96 -27.96
N THR A 497 -6.33 -6.44 -27.53
CA THR A 497 -6.19 -7.63 -26.68
C THR A 497 -6.08 -7.19 -25.22
N ALA A 498 -7.03 -7.64 -24.39
CA ALA A 498 -7.12 -7.40 -22.95
C ALA A 498 -5.76 -7.51 -22.23
N ALA A 499 -5.42 -6.52 -21.41
CA ALA A 499 -4.06 -6.32 -20.94
C ALA A 499 -3.65 -7.28 -19.81
N PHE A 500 -2.76 -8.21 -20.15
CA PHE A 500 -1.82 -8.83 -19.22
C PHE A 500 -0.44 -8.27 -19.59
N ALA A 501 0.36 -7.85 -18.60
CA ALA A 501 1.71 -7.34 -18.82
C ALA A 501 2.65 -8.49 -19.28
N THR A 502 2.60 -8.83 -20.58
CA THR A 502 3.55 -9.73 -21.22
C THR A 502 4.87 -9.01 -21.43
N PRO A 503 6.03 -9.70 -21.32
CA PRO A 503 7.30 -9.11 -21.70
C PRO A 503 7.24 -8.47 -23.11
N VAL A 504 7.85 -7.30 -23.27
CA VAL A 504 7.93 -6.55 -24.54
C VAL A 504 9.03 -7.11 -25.45
N GLU A 505 10.13 -7.59 -24.88
CA GLU A 505 11.17 -8.31 -25.63
C GLU A 505 10.65 -9.67 -26.10
N GLU A 506 10.77 -9.94 -27.40
CA GLU A 506 10.19 -11.11 -28.06
C GLU A 506 10.73 -12.43 -27.47
N SER A 507 12.04 -12.54 -27.24
CA SER A 507 12.66 -13.72 -26.62
C SER A 507 12.18 -13.98 -25.20
N THR A 508 12.04 -12.92 -24.40
CA THR A 508 11.59 -13.04 -23.00
C THR A 508 10.09 -13.36 -22.94
N ARG A 509 9.29 -12.87 -23.90
CA ARG A 509 7.88 -13.20 -24.06
C ARG A 509 7.69 -14.67 -24.41
N ASP A 510 8.51 -15.18 -25.33
CA ASP A 510 8.51 -16.59 -25.72
C ASP A 510 8.89 -17.48 -24.55
N LEU A 511 9.93 -17.10 -23.80
CA LEU A 511 10.34 -17.82 -22.60
C LEU A 511 9.26 -17.83 -21.52
N TYR A 512 8.64 -16.68 -21.27
CA TYR A 512 7.53 -16.53 -20.32
C TYR A 512 6.34 -17.43 -20.70
N ALA A 513 5.93 -17.42 -21.96
CA ALA A 513 4.85 -18.28 -22.45
C ALA A 513 5.20 -19.77 -22.28
N TYR A 514 6.43 -20.15 -22.62
CA TYR A 514 6.91 -21.53 -22.48
C TYR A 514 6.96 -21.99 -21.01
N LEU A 515 7.38 -21.13 -20.08
CA LEU A 515 7.35 -21.41 -18.64
C LEU A 515 5.93 -21.71 -18.15
N LEU A 516 4.95 -20.90 -18.55
CA LEU A 516 3.55 -21.12 -18.19
C LEU A 516 3.01 -22.43 -18.78
N GLU A 517 3.29 -22.69 -20.06
CA GLU A 517 2.86 -23.92 -20.74
C GLU A 517 3.43 -25.17 -20.05
N GLN A 518 4.74 -25.16 -19.74
CA GLN A 518 5.40 -26.27 -19.05
C GLN A 518 4.83 -26.48 -17.65
N ALA A 519 4.67 -25.41 -16.86
CA ALA A 519 4.09 -25.50 -15.54
C ALA A 519 2.65 -26.05 -15.61
N ALA A 520 1.84 -25.58 -16.55
CA ALA A 520 0.48 -26.04 -16.72
C ALA A 520 0.42 -27.52 -17.15
N ALA A 521 1.34 -27.95 -18.02
CA ALA A 521 1.48 -29.35 -18.41
C ALA A 521 1.87 -30.25 -17.22
N ARG A 522 2.85 -29.84 -16.40
CA ARG A 522 3.23 -30.56 -15.17
C ARG A 522 2.09 -30.55 -14.12
N ALA A 523 1.25 -29.53 -14.12
CA ALA A 523 0.00 -29.47 -13.34
C ALA A 523 -1.18 -30.27 -13.98
N GLY A 524 -0.91 -31.06 -15.03
CA GLY A 524 -1.86 -31.98 -15.64
C GLY A 524 -2.78 -31.38 -16.70
N MET A 525 -2.41 -30.26 -17.35
CA MET A 525 -3.22 -29.71 -18.44
C MET A 525 -3.31 -30.67 -19.65
N PRO A 526 -4.51 -30.97 -20.15
CA PRO A 526 -4.69 -31.70 -21.40
C PRO A 526 -4.14 -30.89 -22.59
N VAL A 527 -3.16 -31.46 -23.29
CA VAL A 527 -2.65 -30.91 -24.56
C VAL A 527 -3.75 -31.06 -25.62
N PRO A 528 -4.15 -29.99 -26.33
CA PRO A 528 -5.16 -30.10 -27.38
C PRO A 528 -4.62 -30.96 -28.54
N VAL A 529 -5.36 -32.02 -28.89
CA VAL A 529 -5.10 -32.84 -30.08
C VAL A 529 -5.93 -32.30 -31.24
N THR A 530 -5.29 -31.58 -32.19
CA THR A 530 -5.63 -31.47 -33.65
C THR A 530 -4.91 -30.26 -34.25
N ALA A 531 -4.05 -30.40 -35.27
CA ALA A 531 -4.27 -30.60 -36.72
C ALA A 531 -4.20 -29.26 -37.50
N GLY A 532 -3.19 -29.15 -38.37
CA GLY A 532 -3.12 -28.16 -39.46
C GLY A 532 -2.81 -26.71 -39.06
N ALA A 533 -1.53 -26.37 -38.92
CA ALA A 533 -1.08 -24.99 -38.76
C ALA A 533 -1.27 -24.19 -40.07
N SER A 534 -2.22 -23.26 -40.09
CA SER A 534 -2.27 -22.14 -41.04
C SER A 534 -1.32 -21.03 -40.57
N ARG A 535 -0.42 -20.58 -41.47
CA ARG A 535 0.64 -19.58 -41.23
C ARG A 535 0.12 -18.14 -41.24
N GLU A 536 -0.84 -17.81 -40.39
CA GLU A 536 -1.21 -16.42 -40.09
C GLU A 536 -1.32 -16.25 -38.57
N GLY A 537 -0.44 -15.42 -37.98
CA GLY A 537 -0.51 -15.00 -36.57
C GLY A 537 0.37 -15.76 -35.57
N PHE A 538 1.70 -15.71 -35.72
CA PHE A 538 2.64 -16.36 -34.78
C PHE A 538 2.55 -15.79 -33.34
N GLY A 539 2.28 -14.48 -33.19
CA GLY A 539 2.15 -13.82 -31.87
C GLY A 539 0.81 -14.06 -31.17
N ASP A 540 -0.31 -14.01 -31.89
CA ASP A 540 -1.65 -14.19 -31.32
C ASP A 540 -1.87 -15.62 -30.79
N ASP A 541 -1.29 -16.62 -31.47
CA ASP A 541 -1.35 -18.01 -31.02
C ASP A 541 -0.58 -18.23 -29.70
N LEU A 542 0.61 -17.62 -29.56
CA LEU A 542 1.42 -17.71 -28.36
C LEU A 542 0.72 -17.09 -27.14
N VAL A 543 0.18 -15.87 -27.30
CA VAL A 543 -0.55 -15.18 -26.22
C VAL A 543 -1.77 -15.99 -25.78
N ARG A 544 -2.49 -16.57 -26.74
CA ARG A 544 -3.64 -17.44 -26.46
C ARG A 544 -3.25 -18.69 -25.68
N ARG A 545 -2.14 -19.35 -26.04
CA ARG A 545 -1.62 -20.52 -25.31
C ARG A 545 -1.17 -20.16 -23.90
N ALA A 546 -0.43 -19.07 -23.74
CA ALA A 546 0.01 -18.56 -22.45
C ALA A 546 -1.17 -18.23 -21.51
N ARG A 547 -2.23 -17.57 -22.01
CA ARG A 547 -3.45 -17.29 -21.23
C ARG A 547 -4.16 -18.57 -20.79
N ARG A 548 -4.27 -19.55 -21.68
CA ARG A 548 -4.88 -20.84 -21.34
C ARG A 548 -4.07 -21.55 -20.25
N ALA A 549 -2.75 -21.53 -20.38
CA ALA A 549 -1.83 -22.05 -19.37
C ALA A 549 -1.97 -21.36 -18.03
N LEU A 550 -2.01 -20.03 -18.03
CA LEU A 550 -2.20 -19.23 -16.85
C LEU A 550 -3.53 -19.52 -16.15
N GLY A 551 -4.64 -19.54 -16.87
CA GLY A 551 -5.95 -19.84 -16.29
C GLY A 551 -6.07 -21.26 -15.75
N TRP A 552 -5.40 -22.24 -16.37
CA TRP A 552 -5.33 -23.59 -15.82
C TRP A 552 -4.53 -23.66 -14.51
N LEU A 553 -3.40 -22.96 -14.47
CA LEU A 553 -2.55 -22.85 -13.30
C LEU A 553 -3.29 -22.13 -12.16
N ALA A 554 -3.99 -21.03 -12.45
CA ALA A 554 -4.80 -20.33 -11.46
C ALA A 554 -6.00 -21.17 -10.97
N ALA A 555 -6.59 -22.01 -11.82
CA ALA A 555 -7.68 -22.90 -11.42
C ALA A 555 -7.24 -24.07 -10.52
N ARG A 556 -5.96 -24.44 -10.55
CA ARG A 556 -5.40 -25.58 -9.79
C ARG A 556 -4.51 -25.17 -8.63
N SER A 557 -3.91 -24.00 -8.75
CA SER A 557 -3.23 -23.35 -7.65
C SER A 557 -4.19 -22.43 -6.93
N ARG A 558 -3.78 -21.96 -5.76
CA ARG A 558 -4.57 -21.02 -4.95
C ARG A 558 -4.03 -19.60 -5.07
N LEU A 559 -3.39 -19.29 -6.21
CA LEU A 559 -2.81 -17.98 -6.55
C LEU A 559 -3.59 -17.37 -7.73
N ASP A 560 -3.74 -16.04 -7.71
CA ASP A 560 -4.37 -15.28 -8.80
C ASP A 560 -3.51 -15.31 -10.08
N GLU A 561 -4.16 -15.24 -11.25
CA GLU A 561 -3.49 -15.21 -12.56
C GLU A 561 -2.43 -14.10 -12.63
N ALA A 562 -2.69 -12.90 -12.09
CA ALA A 562 -1.74 -11.80 -12.08
C ALA A 562 -0.51 -12.10 -11.21
N VAL A 563 -0.68 -12.82 -10.09
CA VAL A 563 0.43 -13.23 -9.22
C VAL A 563 1.32 -14.24 -9.94
N ILE A 564 0.72 -15.29 -10.51
CA ILE A 564 1.43 -16.34 -11.27
C ILE A 564 2.15 -15.72 -12.46
N ALA A 565 1.46 -14.89 -13.24
CA ALA A 565 2.01 -14.19 -14.39
C ALA A 565 3.24 -13.36 -14.00
N THR A 566 3.17 -12.60 -12.92
CA THR A 566 4.29 -11.74 -12.52
C THR A 566 5.45 -12.57 -11.94
N VAL A 567 5.20 -13.71 -11.30
CA VAL A 567 6.26 -14.64 -10.89
C VAL A 567 7.04 -15.15 -12.11
N PHE A 568 6.34 -15.73 -13.08
CA PHE A 568 7.00 -16.30 -14.25
C PHE A 568 7.65 -15.23 -15.15
N ARG A 569 7.13 -14.00 -15.15
CA ARG A 569 7.75 -12.85 -15.81
C ARG A 569 9.12 -12.52 -15.22
N ASP A 570 9.21 -12.38 -13.89
CA ASP A 570 10.47 -12.04 -13.21
C ASP A 570 11.49 -13.17 -13.35
N VAL A 571 11.05 -14.43 -13.32
CA VAL A 571 11.88 -15.60 -13.62
C VAL A 571 12.39 -15.55 -15.06
N ALA A 572 11.52 -15.28 -16.04
CA ALA A 572 11.91 -15.14 -17.44
C ALA A 572 12.90 -13.99 -17.63
N ALA A 573 12.65 -12.82 -17.03
CA ALA A 573 13.55 -11.67 -17.11
C ALA A 573 14.93 -11.97 -16.52
N TYR A 574 15.01 -12.61 -15.35
CA TYR A 574 16.28 -13.03 -14.75
C TYR A 574 17.04 -14.04 -15.62
N LEU A 575 16.31 -14.98 -16.24
CA LEU A 575 16.93 -16.04 -17.05
C LEU A 575 17.32 -15.57 -18.46
N ASP A 576 16.55 -14.68 -19.08
CA ASP A 576 16.75 -14.28 -20.48
C ASP A 576 17.62 -13.03 -20.63
N LEU A 577 17.63 -12.12 -19.64
CA LEU A 577 18.33 -10.84 -19.73
C LEU A 577 19.66 -10.86 -18.95
N PRO A 578 20.83 -10.93 -19.62
CA PRO A 578 22.13 -11.00 -18.94
C PRO A 578 22.36 -9.80 -18.02
N ALA A 579 21.93 -8.60 -18.41
CA ALA A 579 22.09 -7.40 -17.61
C ALA A 579 21.26 -7.43 -16.31
N VAL A 580 20.09 -8.09 -16.30
CA VAL A 580 19.30 -8.29 -15.07
C VAL A 580 20.01 -9.31 -14.19
N ARG A 581 20.41 -10.45 -14.77
CA ARG A 581 21.10 -11.53 -14.07
C ARG A 581 22.38 -11.05 -13.39
N GLU A 582 23.26 -10.34 -14.11
CA GLU A 582 24.52 -9.83 -13.58
C GLU A 582 24.33 -8.83 -12.44
N ARG A 583 23.33 -7.95 -12.53
CA ARG A 583 23.03 -6.98 -11.47
C ARG A 583 22.54 -7.67 -10.19
N VAL A 584 21.63 -8.64 -10.33
CA VAL A 584 21.14 -9.43 -9.20
C VAL A 584 22.27 -10.24 -8.55
N LEU A 585 23.07 -10.96 -9.36
CA LEU A 585 24.20 -11.73 -8.86
C LEU A 585 25.25 -10.85 -8.19
N GLY A 586 25.57 -9.69 -8.78
CA GLY A 586 26.50 -8.72 -8.19
C GLY A 586 26.03 -8.19 -6.83
N ALA A 587 24.74 -7.86 -6.71
CA ALA A 587 24.15 -7.44 -5.43
C ALA A 587 24.23 -8.55 -4.38
N VAL A 588 23.91 -9.79 -4.75
CA VAL A 588 23.96 -10.92 -3.81
C VAL A 588 25.40 -11.22 -3.38
N LEU A 589 26.31 -11.43 -4.33
CA LEU A 589 27.71 -11.77 -4.06
C LEU A 589 28.42 -10.66 -3.26
N GLY A 590 28.10 -9.39 -3.51
CA GLY A 590 28.62 -8.25 -2.76
C GLY A 590 28.16 -8.19 -1.30
N CYS A 591 27.14 -8.97 -0.93
CA CYS A 591 26.70 -9.11 0.45
C CYS A 591 27.25 -10.36 1.12
N LEU A 592 27.63 -11.43 0.41
CA LEU A 592 27.97 -12.72 1.04
C LEU A 592 29.27 -12.67 1.89
N PRO A 593 29.44 -13.61 2.85
CA PRO A 593 30.71 -13.81 3.53
C PRO A 593 31.83 -14.19 2.55
N GLU A 594 33.06 -13.75 2.83
CA GLU A 594 34.21 -13.97 1.92
C GLU A 594 34.80 -15.39 2.02
N SER A 595 34.60 -16.07 3.15
CA SER A 595 35.11 -17.42 3.42
C SER A 595 34.28 -18.14 4.48
N GLY A 596 34.51 -19.46 4.64
CA GLY A 596 33.90 -20.28 5.68
C GLY A 596 32.89 -21.28 5.14
N ARG A 597 31.98 -21.72 6.01
CA ARG A 597 30.87 -22.62 5.66
C ARG A 597 29.56 -21.85 5.79
N MET A 598 28.56 -22.18 4.99
CA MET A 598 27.25 -21.54 5.09
C MET A 598 26.07 -22.48 4.89
N VAL A 599 24.96 -22.14 5.55
CA VAL A 599 23.61 -22.58 5.24
C VAL A 599 22.98 -21.53 4.33
N LEU A 600 22.64 -21.93 3.10
CA LEU A 600 22.04 -21.05 2.10
C LEU A 600 20.56 -21.40 1.94
N VAL A 601 19.66 -20.49 2.28
CA VAL A 601 18.20 -20.66 2.14
C VAL A 601 17.70 -19.77 1.02
N GLY A 602 17.23 -20.35 -0.09
CA GLY A 602 16.64 -19.62 -1.21
C GLY A 602 15.13 -19.88 -1.30
N HIS A 603 14.33 -18.82 -1.40
CA HIS A 603 12.87 -18.90 -1.56
C HIS A 603 12.40 -18.38 -2.92
N SER A 604 11.49 -19.09 -3.59
CA SER A 604 10.90 -18.65 -4.87
C SER A 604 11.99 -18.38 -5.92
N LEU A 605 12.00 -17.21 -6.58
CA LEU A 605 13.12 -16.79 -7.45
C LEU A 605 14.49 -16.85 -6.77
N GLY A 606 14.56 -16.65 -5.44
CA GLY A 606 15.78 -16.76 -4.65
C GLY A 606 16.41 -18.15 -4.70
N SER A 607 15.63 -19.21 -4.94
CA SER A 607 16.17 -20.57 -5.17
C SER A 607 16.91 -20.68 -6.51
N VAL A 608 16.41 -20.02 -7.55
CA VAL A 608 17.07 -19.94 -8.88
C VAL A 608 18.36 -19.13 -8.78
N VAL A 609 18.29 -17.97 -8.12
CA VAL A 609 19.46 -17.12 -7.85
C VAL A 609 20.50 -17.87 -7.02
N ALA A 610 20.09 -18.66 -6.02
CA ALA A 610 21.01 -19.46 -5.20
C ALA A 610 21.85 -20.42 -6.06
N MET A 611 21.24 -21.09 -7.05
CA MET A 611 21.96 -22.01 -7.94
C MET A 611 23.01 -21.30 -8.79
N ASP A 612 22.67 -20.13 -9.35
CA ASP A 612 23.62 -19.32 -10.10
C ASP A 612 24.73 -18.74 -9.21
N VAL A 613 24.40 -18.31 -7.99
CA VAL A 613 25.37 -17.82 -6.99
C VAL A 613 26.38 -18.91 -6.64
N ILE A 614 25.95 -20.16 -6.47
CA ILE A 614 26.83 -21.31 -6.18
C ILE A 614 27.93 -21.46 -7.25
N SER A 615 27.64 -21.16 -8.51
CA SER A 615 28.64 -21.20 -9.59
C SER A 615 29.71 -20.12 -9.51
N ARG A 616 29.48 -19.06 -8.73
CA ARG A 616 30.37 -17.88 -8.60
C ARG A 616 30.90 -17.63 -7.20
N LEU A 617 30.62 -18.52 -6.25
CA LEU A 617 31.10 -18.36 -4.88
C LEU A 617 32.63 -18.31 -4.82
N PRO A 618 33.22 -17.49 -3.92
CA PRO A 618 34.65 -17.55 -3.61
C PRO A 618 35.08 -18.99 -3.28
N SER A 619 36.28 -19.39 -3.69
CA SER A 619 36.79 -20.74 -3.44
C SER A 619 36.88 -21.09 -1.94
N ALA A 620 37.07 -20.08 -1.09
CA ALA A 620 37.14 -20.21 0.35
C ALA A 620 35.77 -20.32 1.06
N LEU A 621 34.65 -20.15 0.34
CA LEU A 621 33.30 -20.28 0.87
C LEU A 621 32.64 -21.56 0.36
N ASN A 622 32.05 -22.36 1.25
CA ASN A 622 31.39 -23.62 0.92
C ASN A 622 29.95 -23.67 1.47
N VAL A 623 29.05 -24.27 0.69
CA VAL A 623 27.65 -24.48 1.09
C VAL A 623 27.54 -25.81 1.83
N GLU A 624 27.32 -25.76 3.14
CA GLU A 624 27.12 -26.94 3.98
C GLU A 624 25.69 -27.47 3.87
N VAL A 625 24.71 -26.57 3.85
CA VAL A 625 23.30 -26.92 3.64
C VAL A 625 22.70 -25.95 2.62
N LEU A 626 22.06 -26.47 1.59
CA LEU A 626 21.19 -25.74 0.68
C LEU A 626 19.73 -26.02 1.08
N VAL A 627 18.95 -24.98 1.33
CA VAL A 627 17.50 -25.09 1.50
C VAL A 627 16.83 -24.34 0.37
N THR A 628 16.02 -25.03 -0.42
CA THR A 628 15.14 -24.40 -1.42
C THR A 628 13.70 -24.48 -0.93
N ALA A 629 12.93 -23.41 -1.08
CA ALA A 629 11.55 -23.36 -0.62
C ALA A 629 10.64 -22.71 -1.66
N GLY A 630 9.49 -23.33 -1.95
CA GLY A 630 8.56 -22.80 -2.96
C GLY A 630 9.21 -22.62 -4.34
N SER A 631 10.08 -23.55 -4.73
CA SER A 631 11.08 -23.33 -5.78
C SER A 631 10.57 -23.72 -7.18
N PRO A 632 10.76 -22.88 -8.22
CA PRO A 632 10.43 -23.22 -9.61
C PRO A 632 11.52 -24.06 -10.31
N LEU A 633 12.54 -24.55 -9.59
CA LEU A 633 13.66 -25.32 -10.14
C LEU A 633 13.27 -26.68 -10.77
N GLY A 634 12.04 -27.15 -10.54
CA GLY A 634 11.50 -28.38 -11.13
C GLY A 634 10.91 -28.19 -12.53
N LEU A 635 11.09 -27.01 -13.12
CA LEU A 635 10.73 -26.74 -14.51
C LEU A 635 11.99 -26.81 -15.36
N ASP A 636 12.04 -27.73 -16.33
CA ASP A 636 13.20 -27.90 -17.24
C ASP A 636 13.62 -26.56 -17.88
N THR A 637 12.65 -25.71 -18.21
CA THR A 637 12.90 -24.37 -18.77
C THR A 637 13.76 -23.48 -17.87
N VAL A 638 13.58 -23.61 -16.54
CA VAL A 638 14.35 -22.91 -15.52
C VAL A 638 15.70 -23.61 -15.34
N SER A 639 15.69 -24.92 -15.08
CA SER A 639 16.90 -25.67 -14.77
C SER A 639 17.92 -25.69 -15.91
N ASP A 640 17.47 -25.72 -17.17
CA ASP A 640 18.34 -25.73 -18.35
C ASP A 640 18.99 -24.37 -18.65
N ARG A 641 18.42 -23.28 -18.10
CA ARG A 641 18.88 -21.90 -18.31
C ARG A 641 19.69 -21.33 -17.13
N LEU A 642 19.92 -22.13 -16.09
CA LEU A 642 20.90 -21.81 -15.06
C LEU A 642 22.30 -21.67 -15.67
N LEU A 643 23.18 -20.91 -15.01
CA LEU A 643 24.60 -20.83 -15.40
C LEU A 643 25.28 -22.20 -15.37
N THR A 644 24.81 -23.08 -14.49
CA THR A 644 25.12 -24.51 -14.53
C THR A 644 23.81 -25.29 -14.52
N PRO A 645 23.44 -25.91 -15.66
CA PRO A 645 22.20 -26.67 -15.77
C PRO A 645 22.12 -27.88 -14.84
N ALA A 646 20.89 -28.37 -14.61
CA ALA A 646 20.61 -29.66 -13.98
C ALA A 646 21.45 -30.82 -14.59
N PRO A 647 21.70 -31.92 -13.85
CA PRO A 647 21.07 -32.31 -12.59
C PRO A 647 21.95 -32.11 -11.36
N ARG A 648 22.99 -31.24 -11.43
CA ARG A 648 23.90 -31.02 -10.28
C ARG A 648 24.24 -29.55 -10.12
N PRO A 649 24.33 -29.03 -8.88
CA PRO A 649 24.87 -27.70 -8.65
C PRO A 649 26.32 -27.59 -9.16
N ALA A 650 26.75 -26.39 -9.52
CA ALA A 650 28.08 -26.09 -10.04
C ALA A 650 29.23 -26.50 -9.08
N ARG A 651 28.95 -26.46 -7.78
CA ARG A 651 29.86 -26.89 -6.72
C ARG A 651 29.11 -27.85 -5.78
N PRO A 652 29.79 -28.87 -5.23
CA PRO A 652 29.17 -29.76 -4.25
C PRO A 652 28.57 -28.97 -3.08
N VAL A 653 27.33 -29.28 -2.72
CA VAL A 653 26.68 -28.83 -1.49
C VAL A 653 26.66 -30.00 -0.51
N GLY A 654 26.83 -29.74 0.79
CA GLY A 654 26.90 -30.81 1.80
C GLY A 654 25.59 -31.61 1.91
N SER A 655 24.48 -30.91 2.12
CA SER A 655 23.11 -31.47 2.06
C SER A 655 22.16 -30.49 1.37
N TRP A 656 21.12 -31.01 0.73
CA TRP A 656 20.09 -30.19 0.09
C TRP A 656 18.70 -30.62 0.55
N VAL A 657 17.98 -29.71 1.20
CA VAL A 657 16.57 -29.87 1.58
C VAL A 657 15.69 -29.00 0.67
N ASN A 658 14.70 -29.60 0.01
CA ASN A 658 13.70 -28.85 -0.75
C ASN A 658 12.35 -28.87 -0.03
N ALA A 659 11.87 -27.73 0.44
CA ALA A 659 10.57 -27.56 1.05
C ALA A 659 9.53 -27.10 0.02
N TRP A 660 8.42 -27.84 -0.10
CA TRP A 660 7.36 -27.47 -1.02
C TRP A 660 6.00 -27.95 -0.52
N THR A 661 4.93 -27.35 -1.03
CA THR A 661 3.56 -27.81 -0.78
C THR A 661 2.79 -27.92 -2.10
N PRO A 662 1.94 -28.94 -2.30
CA PRO A 662 1.15 -29.08 -3.54
C PRO A 662 0.24 -27.89 -3.86
N ALA A 663 -0.11 -27.08 -2.86
CA ALA A 663 -0.94 -25.88 -3.03
C ALA A 663 -0.18 -24.68 -3.62
N ASP A 664 1.16 -24.73 -3.67
CA ASP A 664 2.01 -23.65 -4.15
C ASP A 664 2.25 -23.75 -5.66
N ALA A 665 1.65 -22.82 -6.42
CA ALA A 665 1.77 -22.77 -7.89
C ALA A 665 3.20 -22.56 -8.38
N VAL A 666 4.05 -21.93 -7.57
CA VAL A 666 5.41 -21.59 -7.97
C VAL A 666 6.33 -22.80 -7.78
N ALA A 667 5.98 -23.70 -6.85
CA ALA A 667 6.67 -24.97 -6.63
C ALA A 667 6.25 -26.08 -7.60
N ILE A 668 5.50 -25.75 -8.67
CA ILE A 668 5.10 -26.71 -9.70
C ILE A 668 6.36 -27.31 -10.36
N GLY A 669 6.37 -28.62 -10.47
CA GLY A 669 7.56 -29.40 -10.87
C GLY A 669 8.27 -30.06 -9.69
N CYS A 670 7.85 -29.81 -8.45
CA CYS A 670 8.27 -30.62 -7.29
C CYS A 670 7.55 -31.98 -7.24
N PRO A 671 8.14 -33.03 -6.64
CA PRO A 671 9.38 -33.02 -5.85
C PRO A 671 10.63 -32.74 -6.70
N LEU A 672 11.56 -31.92 -6.19
CA LEU A 672 12.77 -31.57 -6.93
C LEU A 672 13.70 -32.77 -7.12
N SER A 673 13.61 -33.80 -6.28
CA SER A 673 14.41 -35.02 -6.39
C SER A 673 14.31 -35.73 -7.74
N ASP A 674 13.23 -35.50 -8.49
CA ASP A 674 13.00 -36.09 -9.80
C ASP A 674 14.03 -35.57 -10.84
N ASP A 675 14.34 -34.28 -10.78
CA ASP A 675 15.27 -33.60 -11.69
C ASP A 675 16.65 -33.32 -11.03
N TRP A 676 16.69 -33.30 -9.69
CA TRP A 676 17.86 -33.00 -8.86
C TRP A 676 18.09 -34.08 -7.81
N PRO A 677 18.78 -35.20 -8.13
CA PRO A 677 18.87 -36.36 -7.25
C PRO A 677 19.52 -36.13 -5.87
N GLN A 678 20.21 -35.00 -5.66
CA GLN A 678 20.79 -34.62 -4.38
C GLN A 678 19.79 -33.93 -3.44
N ALA A 679 18.66 -33.44 -3.96
CA ALA A 679 17.63 -32.78 -3.17
C ALA A 679 16.82 -33.81 -2.37
N VAL A 680 16.58 -33.51 -1.10
CA VAL A 680 15.68 -34.27 -0.23
C VAL A 680 14.41 -33.45 -0.04
N ASP A 681 13.31 -33.94 -0.60
CA ASP A 681 12.02 -33.24 -0.56
C ASP A 681 11.30 -33.36 0.78
N VAL A 682 10.82 -32.22 1.26
CA VAL A 682 10.01 -32.07 2.46
C VAL A 682 8.69 -31.43 2.06
N VAL A 683 7.64 -32.25 2.06
CA VAL A 683 6.27 -31.76 1.83
C VAL A 683 5.75 -31.08 3.09
N THR A 684 5.46 -29.79 3.02
CA THR A 684 4.97 -28.99 4.14
C THR A 684 3.46 -28.75 4.07
N ALA A 685 2.85 -28.50 5.23
CA ALA A 685 1.41 -28.24 5.38
C ALA A 685 1.14 -26.75 5.60
N ASN A 686 1.54 -25.91 4.63
CA ASN A 686 1.36 -24.46 4.72
C ASN A 686 -0.13 -24.10 4.67
N ALA A 687 -0.54 -23.10 5.45
CA ALA A 687 -1.93 -22.67 5.54
C ALA A 687 -2.47 -22.04 4.24
N ASP A 688 -3.79 -22.13 4.07
CA ASP A 688 -4.52 -21.52 2.95
C ASP A 688 -4.26 -20.00 2.91
N GLY A 689 -3.96 -19.47 1.73
CA GLY A 689 -3.55 -18.06 1.53
C GLY A 689 -2.09 -17.74 1.90
N ARG A 690 -1.34 -18.69 2.50
CA ARG A 690 0.10 -18.59 2.81
C ARG A 690 0.92 -19.76 2.27
N ALA A 691 0.40 -20.44 1.23
CA ALA A 691 1.06 -21.60 0.62
C ALA A 691 2.48 -21.29 0.12
N HIS A 692 2.70 -20.08 -0.41
CA HIS A 692 3.99 -19.60 -0.92
C HIS A 692 4.72 -18.67 0.10
N ASP A 693 4.44 -18.80 1.39
CA ASP A 693 5.11 -18.03 2.45
C ASP A 693 6.31 -18.82 3.01
N ILE A 694 7.49 -18.23 2.92
CA ILE A 694 8.73 -18.79 3.48
C ILE A 694 8.69 -18.99 5.00
N ALA A 695 7.97 -18.17 5.75
CA ALA A 695 7.86 -18.35 7.20
C ALA A 695 7.14 -19.67 7.53
N GLU A 696 6.14 -20.05 6.73
CA GLU A 696 5.44 -21.33 6.86
C GLU A 696 6.39 -22.50 6.55
N TYR A 697 7.16 -22.42 5.45
CA TYR A 697 8.16 -23.42 5.09
C TYR A 697 9.24 -23.61 6.18
N LEU A 698 9.78 -22.52 6.73
CA LEU A 698 10.80 -22.55 7.78
C LEU A 698 10.25 -23.02 9.14
N SER A 699 8.93 -22.94 9.34
CA SER A 699 8.28 -23.42 10.56
C SER A 699 8.16 -24.95 10.62
N ASP A 700 8.33 -25.65 9.49
CA ASP A 700 8.37 -27.11 9.46
C ASP A 700 9.60 -27.61 10.21
N ALA A 701 9.37 -28.51 11.17
CA ALA A 701 10.43 -29.01 12.05
C ALA A 701 11.56 -29.71 11.30
N ARG A 702 11.29 -30.36 10.16
CA ARG A 702 12.31 -31.08 9.37
C ARG A 702 13.22 -30.10 8.63
N VAL A 703 12.66 -29.03 8.08
CA VAL A 703 13.42 -27.95 7.43
C VAL A 703 14.28 -27.23 8.45
N ALA A 704 13.68 -26.83 9.58
CA ALA A 704 14.40 -26.15 10.66
C ALA A 704 15.47 -27.05 11.30
N GLN A 705 15.23 -28.37 11.42
CA GLN A 705 16.22 -29.31 11.94
C GLN A 705 17.48 -29.38 11.06
N ALA A 706 17.34 -29.37 9.73
CA ALA A 706 18.48 -29.36 8.83
C ALA A 706 19.34 -28.10 9.01
N ILE A 707 18.68 -26.94 9.14
CA ILE A 707 19.35 -25.65 9.41
C ILE A 707 20.01 -25.67 10.80
N GLY A 708 19.26 -26.01 11.84
CA GLY A 708 19.73 -26.01 13.22
C GLY A 708 20.86 -26.98 13.48
N THR A 709 20.90 -28.12 12.79
CA THR A 709 21.98 -29.11 12.91
C THR A 709 23.29 -28.58 12.35
N ALA A 710 23.25 -27.86 11.22
CA ALA A 710 24.45 -27.29 10.61
C ALA A 710 24.97 -26.04 11.34
N LEU A 711 24.13 -25.36 12.13
CA LEU A 711 24.53 -24.18 12.91
C LEU A 711 25.12 -24.53 14.29
N ARG A 712 25.04 -25.79 14.73
CA ARG A 712 25.72 -26.30 15.94
C ARG A 712 27.16 -26.67 15.62
#